data_AF-A0A2T4VKL3-F1
#
_entry.id   AF-A0A2T4VKL3-F1
#
_cell.length_a   1.000
_cell.length_b   1.000
_cell.length_c   1.000
_cell.angle_alpha   90.00
_cell.angle_beta   90.00
_cell.angle_gamma   90.00
#
_symmetry.space_group_name_H-M   'P 1'
#
loop_
_entity.id
_entity.type
_entity.pdbx_description
1 polymer ?
#
loop_
_entity_poly.entity_id
_entity_poly.type
_entity_poly.pdbx_seq_one_letter_code
_entity_poly.pdbx_strand_id
1 'polypeptide(L)'
;MPHGRCFLALSLLLAGSVWAQDDENDGGLRTPSRLTVGVGDQFLGQLAPDGNTLLFVSNRNIATEIYAQDVEQGRERRLFDEGADVTWPRVSPDGKHLLYISFRNQASGQLCVRDLPGAEGRRCLEEETSTLQAEWIDASHIALVSRATIQGDLRLSRVTVGRELSVSPLLERNLTSPTISPDGRWLVYVPIERSVQQVGPGFAARASPHLEALRLDLSGAAPIPLTLELPGQTGQPAFARDGRSLYVVQFFTDSNADGVIDASDKGVLFRVPFATEREDAPELAAAASPDQLTSESWSCEYPAPAASSLIATCSRDRSLDVYQLPLDGQVPSNWDVPRLNEELKMAGKRADLLLLYRQRLLRETRPKPRRLLMMRLSRLHLSFEDFDAAEFYAHHMRSVSDPATAGLAEPLRLLIDHRRAMKERERGRMMDELDDAEGQRMAALDPAAAPSPPSAVFQHVVRSALAEDAGDFTLARQELEAAQVTDTTPRAVLDAYYERADALYRKLDDREALVEVGRRLSMNKAFPADDQLDFARAAVRALYRGRPYDEADAAMAQALASAPAGSAYAFALELGRHVNALHDERPPRPVRDALIAFYHQQEDPLRQRALVQDAVERAAGLGADGVLEALATVYVDDAPPGTEERRRAERLFRRAMMGRAYRRLGKQRLDEARADFDLVTQRTGSLESAVESMSLRLRAGVSPEVVEKEVTTTSAKMARPLAHFVKAYLTARQLPKLEDDRAHAQSVAAAVKELRASWPELKNQRAVHALYGAIQHEDFLRGHDPSAAERANRHYLIALDLVRNNIRYRAMLLGALGLLNTQVGNFHIALGYLEQRDKWPYVDNAAGLAVSLARARALLHVGREDESAQAADQALAMVDATPKLAKFTTLALDRAALYNLAAGRFERALALYDRELPTVETGPSDAEGLRNRLVVRLARCAAELGAGQPQRALEDLDRVERDLTTPAVQATLNQAHTTPQQVQRAYRLIAAGLRANAETRLGNLDAAAHALEQRRTLFLEQFARSDRDEDLRAVTLAEMRLAENAVDRQDTAQAARWLGKALEHTDTLLERTHAPVDAGQMDVLWFAAQLHADGNTQVPFDVHKRLGQAHRALIDQRDPSWRSYLAWFEIYLALSTNPPTEVREALLPPAQP
;
A
#
# COMPACT_ATOMS: atom_id res chain seq x y z
N MET A 1 3.15 -30.07 -19.97
CA MET A 1 2.26 -29.27 -19.12
C MET A 1 0.91 -29.93 -19.21
N PRO A 2 0.37 -30.58 -18.18
CA PRO A 2 -1.00 -31.06 -18.26
C PRO A 2 -1.94 -29.93 -17.82
N HIS A 3 -3.07 -29.90 -18.51
CA HIS A 3 -4.16 -28.97 -18.35
C HIS A 3 -4.82 -29.10 -16.97
N GLY A 4 -4.35 -28.32 -16.00
CA GLY A 4 -5.01 -28.11 -14.72
C GLY A 4 -6.29 -27.29 -14.88
N ARG A 5 -7.32 -27.88 -15.49
CA ARG A 5 -8.68 -27.36 -15.45
C ARG A 5 -9.19 -27.44 -14.00
N CYS A 6 -9.74 -26.31 -13.54
CA CYS A 6 -10.38 -26.05 -12.25
C CYS A 6 -9.43 -25.87 -11.04
N PHE A 7 -9.42 -24.67 -10.44
CA PHE A 7 -10.02 -24.40 -9.12
C PHE A 7 -9.67 -22.96 -8.63
N LEU A 8 -10.52 -21.98 -8.94
CA LEU A 8 -10.77 -20.83 -8.07
C LEU A 8 -12.13 -21.04 -7.40
N ALA A 9 -12.21 -22.08 -6.56
CA ALA A 9 -13.34 -22.23 -5.65
C ALA A 9 -13.08 -21.39 -4.40
N LEU A 10 -13.47 -20.12 -4.46
CA LEU A 10 -13.61 -19.25 -3.29
C LEU A 10 -14.38 -19.99 -2.19
N SER A 11 -13.66 -20.45 -1.18
CA SER A 11 -14.21 -21.09 0.01
C SER A 11 -13.70 -20.42 1.29
N LEU A 12 -14.26 -19.25 1.52
CA LEU A 12 -14.81 -18.69 2.76
C LEU A 12 -14.19 -19.06 4.12
N LEU A 13 -13.36 -18.11 4.55
CA LEU A 13 -13.27 -17.39 5.83
C LEU A 13 -13.53 -18.10 7.16
N LEU A 14 -12.51 -18.02 8.06
CA LEU A 14 -12.60 -17.90 9.53
C LEU A 14 -11.25 -17.64 10.21
N ALA A 15 -11.21 -16.61 11.07
CA ALA A 15 -10.43 -16.55 12.29
C ALA A 15 -11.00 -15.47 13.22
N GLY A 16 -10.71 -15.62 14.51
CA GLY A 16 -11.39 -15.01 15.65
C GLY A 16 -11.14 -13.52 15.92
N SER A 17 -12.02 -13.02 16.77
CA SER A 17 -12.08 -11.76 17.50
C SER A 17 -10.83 -10.87 17.50
N VAL A 18 -10.80 -9.89 16.59
CA VAL A 18 -10.28 -8.53 16.88
C VAL A 18 -11.15 -7.51 16.14
N TRP A 19 -11.69 -6.56 16.92
CA TRP A 19 -12.32 -5.28 16.60
C TRP A 19 -12.31 -4.85 15.12
N ALA A 20 -13.30 -5.29 14.36
CA ALA A 20 -13.53 -4.83 12.99
C ALA A 20 -14.67 -3.79 12.96
N GLN A 21 -14.32 -2.55 12.62
CA GLN A 21 -15.25 -1.47 12.27
C GLN A 21 -15.44 -1.48 10.75
N ASP A 22 -16.69 -1.49 10.31
CA ASP A 22 -17.09 -1.57 8.91
C ASP A 22 -17.97 -0.35 8.62
N ASP A 23 -17.44 0.67 7.92
CA ASP A 23 -18.29 1.77 7.41
C ASP A 23 -18.36 1.68 5.89
N GLU A 24 -19.49 1.18 5.40
CA GLU A 24 -19.97 1.51 4.06
C GLU A 24 -20.50 2.95 4.07
N ASN A 25 -20.20 3.71 3.01
CA ASN A 25 -20.51 5.14 2.91
C ASN A 25 -22.03 5.39 2.95
N ASP A 26 -22.53 5.89 4.08
CA ASP A 26 -23.94 6.07 4.42
C ASP A 26 -24.44 7.53 4.32
N GLY A 27 -23.65 8.41 3.69
CA GLY A 27 -24.01 9.82 3.45
C GLY A 27 -23.25 10.85 4.29
N GLY A 28 -22.21 10.43 5.02
CA GLY A 28 -21.26 11.32 5.72
C GLY A 28 -20.23 11.98 4.80
N LEU A 29 -19.07 12.34 5.36
CA LEU A 29 -17.94 12.92 4.63
C LEU A 29 -17.59 12.12 3.36
N ARG A 30 -17.45 12.81 2.22
CA ARG A 30 -17.06 12.17 0.96
C ARG A 30 -15.61 11.73 1.04
N THR A 31 -15.35 10.48 0.69
CA THR A 31 -13.98 9.94 0.63
C THR A 31 -13.38 10.20 -0.76
N PRO A 32 -12.17 10.79 -0.86
CA PRO A 32 -11.38 10.82 -2.09
C PRO A 32 -11.27 9.45 -2.75
N SER A 33 -11.48 9.39 -4.07
CA SER A 33 -11.43 8.15 -4.85
C SER A 33 -10.03 7.96 -5.43
N ARG A 34 -9.33 6.87 -5.09
CA ARG A 34 -8.03 6.54 -5.69
C ARG A 34 -8.22 6.22 -7.18
N LEU A 35 -7.42 6.81 -8.06
CA LEU A 35 -7.46 6.56 -9.51
C LEU A 35 -6.36 5.61 -9.97
N THR A 36 -5.18 5.66 -9.36
CA THR A 36 -4.02 4.84 -9.72
C THR A 36 -3.81 3.72 -8.70
N VAL A 37 -3.30 2.58 -9.13
CA VAL A 37 -2.96 1.44 -8.26
C VAL A 37 -1.66 0.81 -8.76
N GLY A 38 -0.78 0.34 -7.87
CA GLY A 38 0.50 -0.23 -8.31
C GLY A 38 1.51 -0.43 -7.18
N VAL A 39 2.69 -0.94 -7.54
CA VAL A 39 3.81 -1.21 -6.61
C VAL A 39 4.81 -0.04 -6.49
N GLY A 40 4.68 0.99 -7.32
CA GLY A 40 5.45 2.22 -7.23
C GLY A 40 4.54 3.41 -6.93
N ASP A 41 5.13 4.53 -6.55
CA ASP A 41 4.48 5.82 -6.41
C ASP A 41 3.92 6.30 -7.75
N GLN A 42 2.72 6.87 -7.67
CA GLN A 42 1.95 7.40 -8.79
C GLN A 42 1.58 8.85 -8.45
N PHE A 43 2.13 9.81 -9.18
CA PHE A 43 2.06 11.23 -8.79
C PHE A 43 1.92 12.17 -9.98
N LEU A 44 1.63 13.45 -9.69
CA LEU A 44 1.44 14.52 -10.68
C LEU A 44 0.36 14.19 -11.74
N GLY A 45 -0.75 13.58 -11.28
CA GLY A 45 -1.85 13.18 -12.14
C GLY A 45 -2.71 14.35 -12.63
N GLN A 46 -3.18 14.28 -13.88
CA GLN A 46 -4.16 15.21 -14.46
C GLN A 46 -5.07 14.49 -15.45
N LEU A 47 -6.32 14.96 -15.59
CA LEU A 47 -7.19 14.50 -16.68
C LEU A 47 -6.87 15.24 -17.98
N ALA A 48 -6.86 14.51 -19.09
CA ALA A 48 -6.89 15.06 -20.42
C ALA A 48 -8.25 15.76 -20.67
N PRO A 49 -8.36 16.62 -21.72
CA PRO A 49 -9.60 17.34 -22.01
C PRO A 49 -10.82 16.46 -22.29
N ASP A 50 -10.62 15.18 -22.60
CA ASP A 50 -11.71 14.19 -22.75
C ASP A 50 -12.39 13.82 -21.42
N GLY A 51 -11.78 14.17 -20.28
CA GLY A 51 -12.25 13.84 -18.93
C GLY A 51 -12.15 12.36 -18.56
N ASN A 52 -11.66 11.50 -19.45
CA ASN A 52 -11.60 10.05 -19.26
C ASN A 52 -10.17 9.50 -19.30
N THR A 53 -9.20 10.24 -19.84
CA THR A 53 -7.80 9.82 -19.84
C THR A 53 -7.03 10.52 -18.72
N LEU A 54 -6.54 9.78 -17.74
CA LEU A 54 -5.62 10.24 -16.72
C LEU A 54 -4.18 10.12 -17.22
N LEU A 55 -3.42 11.21 -17.17
CA LEU A 55 -1.96 11.20 -17.35
C LEU A 55 -1.29 11.38 -15.99
N PHE A 56 -0.29 10.57 -15.69
CA PHE A 56 0.45 10.63 -14.41
C PHE A 56 1.88 10.11 -14.57
N VAL A 57 2.71 10.37 -13.57
CA VAL A 57 4.08 9.85 -13.47
C VAL A 57 4.07 8.63 -12.55
N SER A 58 4.86 7.62 -12.92
CA SER A 58 5.04 6.40 -12.13
C SER A 58 6.51 6.04 -12.01
N ASN A 59 6.95 5.69 -10.81
CA ASN A 59 8.30 5.14 -10.55
C ASN A 59 8.31 3.61 -10.39
N ARG A 60 7.28 2.91 -10.90
CA ARG A 60 7.16 1.44 -10.81
C ARG A 60 8.32 0.67 -11.46
N ASN A 61 9.05 1.32 -12.36
CA ASN A 61 10.24 0.80 -13.03
C ASN A 61 11.48 1.53 -12.49
N ILE A 62 12.68 1.17 -12.96
CA ILE A 62 13.93 1.80 -12.50
C ILE A 62 13.95 3.32 -12.77
N ALA A 63 13.31 3.78 -13.84
CA ALA A 63 13.17 5.19 -14.20
C ALA A 63 11.72 5.68 -14.01
N THR A 64 11.54 6.99 -13.78
CA THR A 64 10.21 7.61 -13.77
C THR A 64 9.68 7.76 -15.19
N GLU A 65 8.47 7.27 -15.43
CA GLU A 65 7.85 7.25 -16.76
C GLU A 65 6.45 7.89 -16.72
N ILE A 66 6.00 8.44 -17.84
CA ILE A 66 4.65 9.00 -17.99
C ILE A 66 3.70 7.93 -18.52
N TYR A 67 2.59 7.74 -17.83
CA TYR A 67 1.54 6.80 -18.16
C TYR A 67 0.25 7.51 -18.54
N ALA A 68 -0.55 6.84 -19.35
CA ALA A 68 -1.92 7.20 -19.67
C ALA A 68 -2.86 6.07 -19.24
N GLN A 69 -3.93 6.40 -18.52
CA GLN A 69 -4.92 5.44 -18.05
C GLN A 69 -6.34 5.92 -18.36
N ASP A 70 -7.16 5.04 -18.92
CA ASP A 70 -8.60 5.27 -19.01
C ASP A 70 -9.22 5.20 -17.60
N VAL A 71 -9.92 6.22 -17.12
CA VAL A 71 -10.43 6.25 -15.74
C VAL A 71 -11.50 5.16 -15.49
N GLU A 72 -12.33 4.86 -16.48
CA GLU A 72 -13.37 3.83 -16.36
C GLU A 72 -12.80 2.41 -16.51
N GLN A 73 -12.04 2.16 -17.58
CA GLN A 73 -11.49 0.84 -17.90
C GLN A 73 -10.21 0.54 -17.12
N GLY A 74 -9.47 1.57 -16.74
CA GLY A 74 -8.21 1.56 -15.98
C GLY A 74 -7.11 0.73 -16.57
N ARG A 75 -7.18 0.55 -17.87
CA ARG A 75 -6.06 0.09 -18.63
C ARG A 75 -5.06 1.23 -18.65
N GLU A 76 -3.95 1.04 -17.97
CA GLU A 76 -2.84 1.98 -18.00
C GLU A 76 -1.84 1.52 -19.05
N ARG A 77 -1.21 2.46 -19.73
CA ARG A 77 -0.13 2.17 -20.66
C ARG A 77 0.94 3.23 -20.49
N ARG A 78 2.20 2.82 -20.64
CA ARG A 78 3.29 3.78 -20.83
C ARG A 78 2.96 4.62 -22.05
N LEU A 79 3.01 5.94 -21.91
CA LEU A 79 2.62 6.85 -22.99
C LEU A 79 3.71 6.90 -24.07
N PHE A 80 4.98 6.93 -23.67
CA PHE A 80 6.15 6.82 -24.54
C PHE A 80 7.38 6.34 -23.76
N ASP A 81 8.40 5.84 -24.46
CA ASP A 81 9.71 5.51 -23.89
C ASP A 81 10.69 6.66 -24.15
N GLU A 82 11.19 7.28 -23.09
CA GLU A 82 12.22 8.32 -23.19
C GLU A 82 13.65 7.74 -23.05
N GLY A 83 13.79 6.52 -22.52
CA GLY A 83 15.06 5.92 -22.14
C GLY A 83 15.76 6.58 -20.94
N ALA A 84 15.07 7.45 -20.21
CA ALA A 84 15.54 8.18 -19.03
C ALA A 84 14.35 8.67 -18.20
N ASP A 85 14.62 9.23 -17.01
CA ASP A 85 13.58 9.81 -16.17
C ASP A 85 12.82 10.94 -16.89
N VAL A 86 11.50 10.91 -16.74
CA VAL A 86 10.59 11.99 -17.14
C VAL A 86 9.68 12.40 -15.99
N THR A 87 9.34 13.69 -15.92
CA THR A 87 8.45 14.23 -14.89
C THR A 87 7.64 15.44 -15.39
N TRP A 88 6.80 16.00 -14.51
CA TRP A 88 6.02 17.22 -14.72
C TRP A 88 5.15 17.27 -15.99
N PRO A 89 4.33 16.23 -16.28
CA PRO A 89 3.49 16.24 -17.47
C PRO A 89 2.40 17.32 -17.37
N ARG A 90 2.21 18.14 -18.42
CA ARG A 90 1.05 19.06 -18.58
C ARG A 90 0.48 19.01 -19.99
N VAL A 91 -0.83 18.82 -20.09
CA VAL A 91 -1.55 18.83 -21.36
C VAL A 91 -1.89 20.27 -21.76
N SER A 92 -1.68 20.61 -23.03
CA SER A 92 -2.05 21.92 -23.56
C SER A 92 -3.56 22.16 -23.42
N PRO A 93 -4.02 23.42 -23.29
CA PRO A 93 -5.44 23.72 -23.17
C PRO A 93 -6.30 23.17 -24.32
N ASP A 94 -5.73 23.03 -25.51
CA ASP A 94 -6.39 22.47 -26.70
C ASP A 94 -6.28 20.94 -26.82
N GLY A 95 -5.56 20.27 -25.90
CA GLY A 95 -5.40 18.82 -25.84
C GLY A 95 -4.42 18.22 -26.86
N LYS A 96 -3.75 19.04 -27.68
CA LYS A 96 -2.91 18.56 -28.79
C LYS A 96 -1.47 18.30 -28.41
N HIS A 97 -0.99 18.86 -27.30
CA HIS A 97 0.40 18.77 -26.91
C HIS A 97 0.56 18.36 -25.45
N LEU A 98 1.62 17.62 -25.17
CA LEU A 98 2.09 17.28 -23.84
C LEU A 98 3.44 17.95 -23.64
N LEU A 99 3.54 18.83 -22.64
CA LEU A 99 4.85 19.23 -22.11
C LEU A 99 5.27 18.29 -20.99
N TYR A 100 6.58 18.10 -20.82
CA TYR A 100 7.20 17.30 -19.78
C TYR A 100 8.67 17.71 -19.61
N ILE A 101 9.29 17.30 -18.50
CA ILE A 101 10.71 17.47 -18.23
C ILE A 101 11.41 16.14 -18.50
N SER A 102 12.46 16.15 -19.33
CA SER A 102 13.27 14.99 -19.70
C SER A 102 14.67 15.08 -19.10
N PHE A 103 15.17 14.00 -18.52
CA PHE A 103 16.53 13.90 -18.01
C PHE A 103 17.48 13.13 -18.95
N ARG A 104 17.04 12.85 -20.19
CA ARG A 104 17.78 12.04 -21.15
C ARG A 104 19.12 12.63 -21.58
N ASN A 105 19.11 13.90 -21.97
CA ASN A 105 20.30 14.57 -22.53
C ASN A 105 20.98 15.48 -21.50
N GLN A 106 20.25 15.90 -20.46
CA GLN A 106 20.72 16.82 -19.42
C GLN A 106 20.24 16.33 -18.06
N ALA A 107 21.18 15.97 -17.17
CA ALA A 107 20.86 15.52 -15.81
C ALA A 107 20.18 16.60 -14.94
N SER A 108 20.23 17.86 -15.37
CA SER A 108 19.56 19.00 -14.73
C SER A 108 18.09 19.19 -15.17
N GLY A 109 17.60 18.40 -16.14
CA GLY A 109 16.24 18.43 -16.66
C GLY A 109 16.02 19.43 -17.80
N GLN A 110 15.41 18.96 -18.89
CA GLN A 110 15.13 19.69 -20.13
C GLN A 110 13.63 19.79 -20.41
N LEU A 111 13.10 20.98 -20.72
CA LEU A 111 11.73 21.15 -21.20
C LEU A 111 11.54 20.49 -22.58
N CYS A 112 10.56 19.62 -22.69
CA CYS A 112 10.19 18.94 -23.93
C CYS A 112 8.69 19.02 -24.19
N VAL A 113 8.31 18.97 -25.46
CA VAL A 113 6.94 18.94 -25.97
C VAL A 113 6.78 17.78 -26.95
N ARG A 114 5.66 17.06 -26.85
CA ARG A 114 5.20 15.99 -27.74
C ARG A 114 3.76 16.21 -28.17
N ASP A 115 3.36 15.60 -29.28
CA ASP A 115 2.02 15.69 -29.86
C ASP A 115 1.13 14.56 -29.33
N LEU A 116 -0.05 14.90 -28.81
CA LEU A 116 -1.06 13.96 -28.29
C LEU A 116 -2.06 13.56 -29.38
N PRO A 117 -2.72 12.38 -29.26
CA PRO A 117 -2.68 11.41 -28.16
C PRO A 117 -1.55 10.37 -28.23
N GLY A 118 -0.79 10.33 -29.34
CA GLY A 118 0.28 9.35 -29.57
C GLY A 118 1.58 9.63 -28.82
N ALA A 119 1.75 10.84 -28.26
CA ALA A 119 3.02 11.35 -27.75
C ALA A 119 4.16 11.28 -28.78
N GLU A 120 3.82 11.55 -30.04
CA GLU A 120 4.74 11.56 -31.17
C GLU A 120 5.48 12.90 -31.27
N GLY A 121 6.56 12.98 -32.04
CA GLY A 121 7.28 14.24 -32.30
C GLY A 121 7.94 14.85 -31.05
N ARG A 122 9.24 14.60 -30.84
CA ARG A 122 9.98 15.15 -29.70
C ARG A 122 10.62 16.50 -30.06
N ARG A 123 10.17 17.58 -29.41
CA ARG A 123 10.78 18.92 -29.48
C ARG A 123 11.26 19.31 -28.09
N CYS A 124 12.52 19.66 -27.92
CA CYS A 124 13.05 20.03 -26.61
C CYS A 124 13.88 21.31 -26.69
N LEU A 125 13.96 22.01 -25.56
CA LEU A 125 14.67 23.27 -25.46
C LEU A 125 16.17 23.00 -25.26
N GLU A 126 17.01 23.44 -26.19
CA GLU A 126 18.45 23.10 -26.20
C GLU A 126 19.32 23.90 -25.22
N GLU A 127 18.79 24.94 -24.57
CA GLU A 127 19.56 25.75 -23.60
C GLU A 127 20.04 24.93 -22.38
N GLU A 128 21.25 25.21 -21.89
CA GLU A 128 21.85 24.59 -20.69
C GLU A 128 21.30 25.19 -19.38
N THR A 129 19.97 25.16 -19.16
CA THR A 129 19.39 25.56 -17.87
C THR A 129 18.56 24.45 -17.26
N SER A 130 18.63 24.32 -15.94
CA SER A 130 17.88 23.31 -15.18
C SER A 130 16.41 23.69 -15.18
N THR A 131 15.58 22.90 -15.88
CA THR A 131 14.13 23.06 -15.90
C THR A 131 13.54 22.43 -14.64
N LEU A 132 12.77 23.21 -13.88
CA LEU A 132 12.17 22.74 -12.62
C LEU A 132 10.66 22.53 -12.75
N GLN A 133 9.96 23.48 -13.36
CA GLN A 133 8.50 23.46 -13.52
C GLN A 133 8.12 24.17 -14.82
N ALA A 134 7.02 23.73 -15.43
CA ALA A 134 6.46 24.39 -16.61
C ALA A 134 4.95 24.26 -16.63
N GLU A 135 4.26 25.30 -17.09
CA GLU A 135 2.81 25.35 -17.25
C GLU A 135 2.43 26.02 -18.57
N TRP A 136 1.32 25.62 -19.17
CA TRP A 136 0.82 26.27 -20.38
C TRP A 136 0.22 27.64 -20.06
N ILE A 137 0.57 28.66 -20.84
CA ILE A 137 -0.10 29.97 -20.85
C ILE A 137 -1.32 29.91 -21.77
N ASP A 138 -1.11 29.35 -22.96
CA ASP A 138 -2.14 29.10 -23.96
C ASP A 138 -1.73 27.87 -24.81
N ALA A 139 -2.34 27.64 -25.97
CA ALA A 139 -2.00 26.49 -26.83
C ALA A 139 -0.61 26.57 -27.49
N SER A 140 0.04 27.73 -27.46
CA SER A 140 1.30 28.05 -28.17
C SER A 140 2.41 28.62 -27.28
N HIS A 141 2.11 28.97 -26.02
CA HIS A 141 3.09 29.54 -25.10
C HIS A 141 3.12 28.79 -23.76
N ILE A 142 4.32 28.62 -23.21
CA ILE A 142 4.59 27.94 -21.94
C ILE A 142 5.31 28.91 -20.98
N ALA A 143 4.90 28.93 -19.72
CA ALA A 143 5.63 29.55 -18.62
C ALA A 143 6.64 28.54 -18.06
N LEU A 144 7.93 28.84 -18.14
CA LEU A 144 9.04 27.97 -17.75
C LEU A 144 9.77 28.55 -16.54
N VAL A 145 9.82 27.78 -15.45
CA VAL A 145 10.69 28.06 -14.30
C VAL A 145 11.99 27.30 -14.50
N SER A 146 13.09 28.05 -14.60
CA SER A 146 14.42 27.50 -14.79
C SER A 146 15.45 28.17 -13.87
N ARG A 147 16.63 27.57 -13.76
CA ARG A 147 17.80 28.17 -13.09
C ARG A 147 19.09 27.86 -13.85
N ALA A 148 20.05 28.76 -13.76
CA ALA A 148 21.36 28.59 -14.41
C ALA A 148 22.28 27.62 -13.65
N THR A 149 22.23 27.64 -12.32
CA THR A 149 23.06 26.76 -11.46
C THR A 149 22.20 26.21 -10.32
N ILE A 150 22.65 25.13 -9.66
CA ILE A 150 21.92 24.52 -8.53
C ILE A 150 21.68 25.54 -7.41
N GLN A 151 22.59 26.50 -7.21
CA GLN A 151 22.50 27.55 -6.18
C GLN A 151 21.95 28.89 -6.72
N GLY A 152 21.60 28.96 -8.00
CA GLY A 152 21.14 30.19 -8.65
C GLY A 152 19.67 30.48 -8.41
N ASP A 153 19.29 31.75 -8.56
CA ASP A 153 17.90 32.20 -8.48
C ASP A 153 17.04 31.56 -9.59
N LEU A 154 15.76 31.38 -9.27
CA LEU A 154 14.77 30.93 -10.25
C LEU A 154 14.37 32.10 -11.14
N ARG A 155 14.21 31.83 -12.44
CA ARG A 155 13.74 32.79 -13.43
C ARG A 155 12.50 32.25 -14.10
N LEU A 156 11.56 33.15 -14.41
CA LEU A 156 10.38 32.83 -15.19
C LEU A 156 10.56 33.33 -16.63
N SER A 157 10.49 32.39 -17.57
CA SER A 157 10.61 32.65 -19.00
C SER A 157 9.35 32.20 -19.73
N ARG A 158 9.05 32.86 -20.85
CA ARG A 158 8.04 32.43 -21.81
C ARG A 158 8.73 31.60 -22.88
N VAL A 159 8.19 30.43 -23.17
CA VAL A 159 8.63 29.58 -24.28
C VAL A 159 7.54 29.56 -25.35
N THR A 160 7.91 29.90 -26.58
CA THR A 160 7.00 29.84 -27.74
C THR A 160 7.15 28.49 -28.42
N VAL A 161 6.03 27.79 -28.61
CA VAL A 161 5.97 26.46 -29.21
C VAL A 161 5.74 26.60 -30.71
N GLY A 162 6.84 26.63 -31.47
CA GLY A 162 6.85 26.61 -32.92
C GLY A 162 7.38 25.30 -33.50
N ARG A 163 8.02 25.41 -34.67
CA ARG A 163 8.85 24.31 -35.23
C ARG A 163 10.00 23.96 -34.28
N GLU A 164 10.57 24.98 -33.66
CA GLU A 164 11.56 24.92 -32.59
C GLU A 164 11.00 25.65 -31.36
N LEU A 165 11.52 25.34 -30.18
CA LEU A 165 11.17 26.03 -28.95
C LEU A 165 12.07 27.25 -28.79
N SER A 166 11.50 28.44 -28.60
CA SER A 166 12.26 29.67 -28.36
C SER A 166 11.89 30.30 -27.03
N VAL A 167 12.87 30.86 -26.33
CA VAL A 167 12.72 31.41 -24.97
C VAL A 167 12.83 32.92 -24.99
N SER A 168 11.98 33.59 -24.21
CA SER A 168 12.12 35.00 -23.87
C SER A 168 11.88 35.21 -22.37
N PRO A 169 12.49 36.21 -21.72
CA PRO A 169 12.14 36.57 -20.34
C PRO A 169 10.64 36.86 -20.21
N LEU A 170 10.01 36.38 -19.14
CA LEU A 170 8.62 36.72 -18.80
C LEU A 170 8.56 37.61 -17.56
N LEU A 171 9.28 37.23 -16.50
CA LEU A 171 9.38 37.98 -15.27
C LEU A 171 10.73 37.71 -14.59
N GLU A 172 11.48 38.76 -14.29
CA GLU A 172 12.71 38.70 -13.48
C GLU A 172 12.35 38.73 -11.99
N ARG A 173 11.93 37.57 -11.46
CA ARG A 173 11.55 37.40 -10.06
C ARG A 173 11.90 35.98 -9.63
N ASN A 174 12.49 35.84 -8.44
CA ASN A 174 12.75 34.54 -7.84
C ASN A 174 11.42 33.94 -7.32
N LEU A 175 10.95 32.88 -7.97
CA LEU A 175 9.62 32.30 -7.74
C LEU A 175 9.53 30.82 -8.07
N THR A 176 8.50 30.16 -7.55
CA THR A 176 8.12 28.78 -7.86
C THR A 176 6.60 28.64 -8.02
N SER A 177 6.19 27.48 -8.53
CA SER A 177 4.81 27.02 -8.69
C SER A 177 3.91 28.04 -9.40
N PRO A 178 4.28 28.53 -10.61
CA PRO A 178 3.44 29.43 -11.37
C PRO A 178 2.17 28.72 -11.85
N THR A 179 1.05 29.44 -11.91
CA THR A 179 -0.18 29.00 -12.56
C THR A 179 -0.81 30.14 -13.33
N ILE A 180 -1.44 29.81 -14.46
CA ILE A 180 -2.02 30.78 -15.39
C ILE A 180 -3.54 30.64 -15.37
N SER A 181 -4.26 31.76 -15.34
CA SER A 181 -5.72 31.74 -15.43
C SER A 181 -6.19 31.20 -16.79
N PRO A 182 -7.37 30.56 -16.87
CA PRO A 182 -7.86 29.99 -18.13
C PRO A 182 -8.07 31.01 -19.25
N ASP A 183 -8.25 32.29 -18.90
CA ASP A 183 -8.36 33.42 -19.83
C ASP A 183 -7.01 34.05 -20.22
N GLY A 184 -5.89 33.54 -19.68
CA GLY A 184 -4.53 34.01 -19.95
C GLY A 184 -4.16 35.37 -19.33
N ARG A 185 -5.05 35.97 -18.53
CA ARG A 185 -4.86 37.34 -17.99
C ARG A 185 -4.00 37.40 -16.73
N TRP A 186 -4.02 36.36 -15.91
CA TRP A 186 -3.40 36.34 -14.59
C TRP A 186 -2.37 35.22 -14.48
N LEU A 187 -1.23 35.57 -13.89
CA LEU A 187 -0.22 34.64 -13.38
C LEU A 187 -0.26 34.71 -11.86
N VAL A 188 -0.39 33.58 -11.17
CA VAL A 188 -0.23 33.48 -9.70
C VAL A 188 0.94 32.56 -9.40
N TYR A 189 1.78 32.92 -8.44
CA TYR A 189 2.97 32.15 -8.08
C TYR A 189 3.35 32.33 -6.61
N VAL A 190 4.30 31.52 -6.15
CA VAL A 190 4.91 31.61 -4.82
C VAL A 190 6.26 32.33 -4.94
N PRO A 191 6.43 33.54 -4.36
CA PRO A 191 7.71 34.24 -4.36
C PRO A 191 8.71 33.60 -3.38
N ILE A 192 10.01 33.80 -3.62
CA ILE A 192 11.11 33.30 -2.78
C ILE A 192 11.90 34.51 -2.25
N GLU A 193 11.96 34.69 -0.92
CA GLU A 193 12.31 35.99 -0.31
C GLU A 193 13.82 36.31 -0.20
N ARG A 194 14.79 35.35 -0.16
CA ARG A 194 16.25 35.67 -0.31
C ARG A 194 17.27 34.51 -0.39
N SER A 195 18.42 34.84 -0.97
CA SER A 195 19.66 34.08 -1.21
C SER A 195 20.56 33.92 0.04
N VAL A 196 21.10 32.73 0.28
CA VAL A 196 22.10 32.45 1.35
C VAL A 196 23.25 31.60 0.76
N GLN A 197 24.49 31.86 1.19
CA GLN A 197 25.76 31.38 0.59
C GLN A 197 25.99 29.86 0.51
N GLN A 198 25.15 29.00 1.10
CA GLN A 198 25.18 27.55 0.88
C GLN A 198 23.75 26.98 0.92
N VAL A 199 23.36 26.26 -0.13
CA VAL A 199 22.01 25.69 -0.30
C VAL A 199 22.14 24.23 -0.76
N GLY A 200 21.57 23.31 0.02
CA GLY A 200 21.27 21.94 -0.41
C GLY A 200 19.90 21.86 -1.10
N PRO A 201 19.49 20.68 -1.61
CA PRO A 201 18.33 20.53 -2.50
C PRO A 201 16.92 20.79 -1.91
N GLY A 202 16.80 21.22 -0.64
CA GLY A 202 15.52 21.61 -0.02
C GLY A 202 15.12 23.04 -0.37
N PHE A 203 14.42 23.22 -1.50
CA PHE A 203 14.01 24.55 -2.00
C PHE A 203 12.67 25.03 -1.43
N ALA A 204 11.82 24.11 -0.93
CA ALA A 204 10.52 24.49 -0.40
C ALA A 204 10.64 25.24 0.94
N ALA A 205 11.67 24.96 1.73
CA ALA A 205 12.00 25.60 3.01
C ALA A 205 12.22 27.14 2.99
N ARG A 206 12.00 27.81 1.85
CA ARG A 206 12.34 29.24 1.66
C ARG A 206 11.27 30.02 0.87
N ALA A 207 10.09 29.44 0.68
CA ALA A 207 8.94 30.11 0.10
C ALA A 207 8.45 31.25 1.01
N SER A 208 7.96 32.31 0.38
CA SER A 208 7.22 33.36 1.08
C SER A 208 5.92 32.83 1.70
N PRO A 209 5.44 33.39 2.84
CA PRO A 209 4.15 33.02 3.41
C PRO A 209 2.93 33.54 2.60
N HIS A 210 3.13 34.26 1.49
CA HIS A 210 2.06 34.78 0.64
C HIS A 210 2.27 34.40 -0.84
N LEU A 211 1.21 34.52 -1.64
CA LEU A 211 1.27 34.40 -3.09
C LEU A 211 1.44 35.78 -3.74
N GLU A 212 1.93 35.84 -4.98
CA GLU A 212 1.92 37.05 -5.80
C GLU A 212 1.08 36.81 -7.06
N ALA A 213 0.23 37.77 -7.43
CA ALA A 213 -0.56 37.78 -8.65
C ALA A 213 -0.06 38.85 -9.62
N LEU A 214 0.09 38.53 -10.91
CA LEU A 214 0.57 39.44 -11.95
C LEU A 214 -0.40 39.46 -13.12
N ARG A 215 -0.67 40.67 -13.65
CA ARG A 215 -1.41 40.86 -14.91
C ARG A 215 -0.48 40.61 -16.10
N LEU A 216 -0.79 39.60 -16.90
CA LEU A 216 -0.01 39.23 -18.10
C LEU A 216 -0.45 39.98 -19.36
N ASP A 217 -1.69 40.45 -19.40
CA ASP A 217 -2.26 41.25 -20.48
C ASP A 217 -1.86 42.74 -20.41
N LEU A 218 -1.21 43.15 -19.32
CA LEU A 218 -0.70 44.51 -19.10
C LEU A 218 0.83 44.52 -19.04
N SER A 219 1.46 45.08 -20.07
CA SER A 219 2.92 45.24 -20.12
C SER A 219 3.42 46.09 -18.95
N GLY A 220 4.37 45.56 -18.17
CA GLY A 220 4.99 46.28 -17.04
C GLY A 220 4.15 46.32 -15.75
N ALA A 221 3.10 45.49 -15.65
CA ALA A 221 2.35 45.36 -14.40
C ALA A 221 3.26 44.94 -13.24
N ALA A 222 3.01 45.49 -12.05
CA ALA A 222 3.68 45.08 -10.82
C ALA A 222 2.97 43.86 -10.20
N PRO A 223 3.70 42.94 -9.54
CA PRO A 223 3.09 41.88 -8.75
C PRO A 223 2.23 42.45 -7.60
N ILE A 224 1.06 41.85 -7.40
CA ILE A 224 0.10 42.17 -6.34
C ILE A 224 0.21 41.09 -5.27
N PRO A 225 0.55 41.42 -4.01
CA PRO A 225 0.56 40.45 -2.92
C PRO A 225 -0.84 39.88 -2.66
N LEU A 226 -0.92 38.57 -2.57
CA LEU A 226 -2.11 37.77 -2.26
C LEU A 226 -1.83 36.97 -0.98
N THR A 227 -2.05 37.62 0.16
CA THR A 227 -1.94 36.99 1.48
C THR A 227 -3.29 36.37 1.84
N LEU A 228 -3.33 35.04 1.97
CA LEU A 228 -4.53 34.34 2.39
C LEU A 228 -4.58 34.26 3.91
N GLU A 229 -5.75 34.51 4.49
CA GLU A 229 -6.00 34.36 5.94
C GLU A 229 -6.09 32.88 6.34
N LEU A 230 -4.95 32.18 6.29
CA LEU A 230 -4.77 30.76 6.60
C LEU A 230 -3.51 30.55 7.46
N PRO A 231 -3.49 29.53 8.34
CA PRO A 231 -2.31 29.21 9.14
C PRO A 231 -1.23 28.46 8.35
N GLY A 232 0.04 28.74 8.60
CA GLY A 232 1.19 28.05 7.99
C GLY A 232 1.57 28.65 6.62
N GLN A 233 2.05 27.82 5.68
CA GLN A 233 2.48 28.28 4.35
C GLN A 233 1.55 27.84 3.22
N THR A 234 1.27 28.76 2.30
CA THR A 234 0.49 28.51 1.09
C THR A 234 1.41 28.20 -0.09
N GLY A 235 1.11 27.14 -0.84
CA GLY A 235 1.87 26.76 -2.03
C GLY A 235 1.03 26.10 -3.12
N GLN A 236 1.71 25.77 -4.22
CA GLN A 236 1.17 24.98 -5.34
C GLN A 236 -0.21 25.47 -5.86
N PRO A 237 -0.36 26.76 -6.23
CA PRO A 237 -1.63 27.30 -6.72
C PRO A 237 -2.02 26.67 -8.07
N ALA A 238 -3.32 26.46 -8.30
CA ALA A 238 -3.88 25.96 -9.56
C ALA A 238 -5.25 26.56 -9.85
N PHE A 239 -5.42 27.20 -11.00
CA PHE A 239 -6.71 27.77 -11.39
C PHE A 239 -7.77 26.71 -11.73
N ALA A 240 -8.99 26.95 -11.27
CA ALA A 240 -10.16 26.22 -11.74
C ALA A 240 -10.39 26.48 -13.24
N ARG A 241 -10.83 25.46 -13.97
CA ARG A 241 -11.10 25.57 -15.42
C ARG A 241 -12.20 26.58 -15.77
N ASP A 242 -13.08 26.89 -14.84
CA ASP A 242 -14.17 27.87 -15.01
C ASP A 242 -13.73 29.32 -14.75
N GLY A 243 -12.50 29.57 -14.30
CA GLY A 243 -11.96 30.89 -14.00
C GLY A 243 -12.57 31.55 -12.75
N ARG A 244 -13.26 30.79 -11.88
CA ARG A 244 -13.95 31.35 -10.70
C ARG A 244 -13.26 31.07 -9.37
N SER A 245 -12.26 30.20 -9.37
CA SER A 245 -11.56 29.81 -8.14
C SER A 245 -10.10 29.49 -8.39
N LEU A 246 -9.31 29.66 -7.35
CA LEU A 246 -7.93 29.24 -7.25
C LEU A 246 -7.86 28.13 -6.19
N TYR A 247 -7.33 26.96 -6.55
CA TYR A 247 -7.00 25.91 -5.60
C TYR A 247 -5.57 26.13 -5.08
N VAL A 248 -5.35 25.92 -3.80
CA VAL A 248 -4.03 26.05 -3.17
C VAL A 248 -3.79 24.90 -2.21
N VAL A 249 -2.53 24.60 -1.94
CA VAL A 249 -2.11 23.68 -0.87
C VAL A 249 -1.66 24.50 0.32
N GLN A 250 -2.13 24.14 1.50
CA GLN A 250 -1.72 24.75 2.76
C GLN A 250 -0.95 23.72 3.60
N PHE A 251 0.22 24.11 4.09
CA PHE A 251 1.07 23.34 4.99
C PHE A 251 0.99 23.97 6.38
N PHE A 252 0.33 23.29 7.34
CA PHE A 252 0.01 23.88 8.64
C PHE A 252 1.17 23.87 9.64
N THR A 253 2.06 22.88 9.54
CA THR A 253 3.13 22.62 10.52
C THR A 253 4.28 21.86 9.86
N ASP A 254 5.44 21.90 10.51
CA ASP A 254 6.63 21.10 10.23
C ASP A 254 6.36 19.65 10.70
N SER A 255 5.74 18.89 9.81
CA SER A 255 5.28 17.52 10.01
C SER A 255 6.37 16.48 9.80
N ASN A 256 7.45 16.83 9.08
CA ASN A 256 8.64 15.98 8.91
C ASN A 256 9.74 16.27 9.96
N ALA A 257 9.57 17.32 10.77
CA ALA A 257 10.46 17.78 11.83
C ALA A 257 11.85 18.23 11.35
N ASP A 258 11.96 18.78 10.13
CA ASP A 258 13.21 19.30 9.57
C ASP A 258 13.52 20.75 10.01
N GLY A 259 12.59 21.37 10.73
CA GLY A 259 12.69 22.73 11.28
C GLY A 259 12.06 23.80 10.40
N VAL A 260 11.49 23.46 9.25
CA VAL A 260 10.87 24.42 8.33
C VAL A 260 9.53 23.89 7.82
N ILE A 261 8.50 24.74 7.84
CA ILE A 261 7.22 24.42 7.19
C ILE A 261 7.40 24.55 5.68
N ASP A 262 7.28 23.45 4.93
CA ASP A 262 7.43 23.49 3.48
C ASP A 262 6.62 22.45 2.70
N ALA A 263 6.85 22.35 1.39
CA ALA A 263 6.14 21.42 0.51
C ALA A 263 6.51 19.94 0.69
N SER A 264 7.39 19.62 1.64
CA SER A 264 7.68 18.27 2.11
C SER A 264 6.78 17.88 3.31
N ASP A 265 5.98 18.82 3.81
CA ASP A 265 5.01 18.61 4.87
C ASP A 265 3.64 18.17 4.35
N LYS A 266 2.78 17.77 5.28
CA LYS A 266 1.42 17.36 4.94
C LYS A 266 0.61 18.51 4.32
N GLY A 267 0.32 18.37 3.03
CA GLY A 267 -0.54 19.29 2.29
C GLY A 267 -2.04 19.14 2.57
N VAL A 268 -2.73 20.28 2.70
CA VAL A 268 -4.20 20.38 2.80
C VAL A 268 -4.73 21.23 1.65
N LEU A 269 -5.72 20.73 0.91
CA LEU A 269 -6.28 21.46 -0.24
C LEU A 269 -7.30 22.50 0.22
N PHE A 270 -7.18 23.71 -0.32
CA PHE A 270 -8.14 24.81 -0.14
C PHE A 270 -8.63 25.34 -1.49
N ARG A 271 -9.85 25.88 -1.48
CA ARG A 271 -10.42 26.65 -2.60
C ARG A 271 -10.59 28.11 -2.19
N VAL A 272 -10.00 28.99 -2.97
CA VAL A 272 -10.07 30.45 -2.83
C VAL A 272 -10.96 31.00 -3.95
N PRO A 273 -11.95 31.87 -3.66
CA PRO A 273 -12.70 32.54 -4.71
C PRO A 273 -11.78 33.49 -5.48
N PHE A 274 -11.73 33.35 -6.80
CA PHE A 274 -10.92 34.20 -7.68
C PHE A 274 -11.60 34.30 -9.04
N ALA A 275 -12.29 35.42 -9.29
CA ALA A 275 -13.02 35.66 -10.53
C ALA A 275 -12.11 36.36 -11.55
N THR A 276 -11.54 35.59 -12.50
CA THR A 276 -10.46 36.07 -13.38
C THR A 276 -10.88 37.22 -14.30
N GLU A 277 -12.18 37.38 -14.55
CA GLU A 277 -12.75 38.49 -15.30
C GLU A 277 -12.58 39.84 -14.59
N ARG A 278 -12.49 39.84 -13.25
CA ARG A 278 -12.42 41.06 -12.43
C ARG A 278 -11.00 41.61 -12.34
N GLU A 279 -10.90 42.93 -12.22
CA GLU A 279 -9.61 43.61 -12.03
C GLU A 279 -9.12 43.55 -10.58
N ASP A 280 -10.04 43.56 -9.62
CA ASP A 280 -9.81 43.48 -8.16
C ASP A 280 -9.81 42.03 -7.63
N ALA A 281 -9.56 41.05 -8.49
CA ALA A 281 -9.65 39.63 -8.14
C ALA A 281 -8.65 39.21 -7.04
N PRO A 282 -7.36 39.61 -7.08
CA PRO A 282 -6.42 39.29 -5.99
C PRO A 282 -6.82 39.89 -4.64
N GLU A 283 -7.30 41.14 -4.62
CA GLU A 283 -7.71 41.82 -3.39
C GLU A 283 -8.93 41.15 -2.76
N LEU A 284 -9.91 40.76 -3.58
CA LEU A 284 -11.08 40.00 -3.12
C LEU A 284 -10.72 38.61 -2.63
N ALA A 285 -9.76 37.94 -3.28
CA ALA A 285 -9.25 36.64 -2.87
C ALA A 285 -8.51 36.73 -1.52
N ALA A 286 -7.70 37.77 -1.31
CA ALA A 286 -7.01 38.04 -0.04
C ALA A 286 -8.00 38.34 1.10
N ALA A 287 -9.08 39.07 0.80
CA ALA A 287 -10.14 39.39 1.77
C ALA A 287 -11.12 38.23 2.03
N ALA A 288 -11.08 37.17 1.22
CA ALA A 288 -11.97 36.03 1.36
C ALA A 288 -11.52 35.07 2.48
N SER A 289 -12.44 34.20 2.90
CA SER A 289 -12.11 33.06 3.76
C SER A 289 -12.11 31.78 2.92
N PRO A 290 -10.93 31.18 2.63
CA PRO A 290 -10.85 29.99 1.78
C PRO A 290 -11.55 28.76 2.39
N ASP A 291 -12.15 27.95 1.50
CA ASP A 291 -12.82 26.69 1.83
C ASP A 291 -11.79 25.56 1.94
N GLN A 292 -11.71 24.90 3.08
CA GLN A 292 -10.90 23.68 3.22
C GLN A 292 -11.60 22.50 2.55
N LEU A 293 -10.92 21.81 1.64
CA LEU A 293 -11.48 20.73 0.81
C LEU A 293 -11.13 19.33 1.33
N THR A 294 -9.96 19.16 1.94
CA THR A 294 -9.48 17.86 2.44
C THR A 294 -9.18 17.89 3.93
N SER A 295 -9.31 16.73 4.58
CA SER A 295 -8.71 16.51 5.89
C SER A 295 -7.19 16.35 5.75
N GLU A 296 -6.45 16.81 6.75
CA GLU A 296 -4.98 16.67 6.85
C GLU A 296 -4.52 15.20 6.79
N SER A 297 -5.39 14.25 7.15
CA SER A 297 -5.08 12.81 7.09
C SER A 297 -4.77 12.29 5.68
N TRP A 298 -5.06 13.08 4.64
CA TRP A 298 -4.83 12.69 3.25
C TRP A 298 -3.50 13.18 2.69
N SER A 299 -2.90 14.23 3.27
CA SER A 299 -1.64 14.81 2.77
C SER A 299 -1.65 14.96 1.25
N CYS A 300 -2.51 15.85 0.73
CA CYS A 300 -2.74 16.01 -0.70
C CYS A 300 -2.03 17.24 -1.26
N GLU A 301 -1.41 17.08 -2.42
CA GLU A 301 -0.59 18.04 -3.13
C GLU A 301 -0.84 17.99 -4.65
N TYR A 302 -0.29 18.96 -5.37
CA TYR A 302 -0.38 19.12 -6.82
C TYR A 302 -1.82 19.08 -7.34
N PRO A 303 -2.70 20.02 -6.90
CA PRO A 303 -4.07 20.08 -7.38
C PRO A 303 -4.10 20.31 -8.90
N ALA A 304 -4.79 19.43 -9.62
CA ALA A 304 -5.02 19.52 -11.06
C ALA A 304 -6.54 19.55 -11.33
N PRO A 305 -7.13 20.76 -11.44
CA PRO A 305 -8.57 20.91 -11.66
C PRO A 305 -9.01 20.43 -13.05
N ALA A 306 -10.03 19.58 -13.08
CA ALA A 306 -10.75 19.17 -14.28
C ALA A 306 -12.14 19.84 -14.34
N ALA A 307 -12.93 19.53 -15.36
CA ALA A 307 -14.23 20.17 -15.57
C ALA A 307 -15.24 19.92 -14.44
N SER A 308 -15.23 18.72 -13.84
CA SER A 308 -16.20 18.30 -12.82
C SER A 308 -15.58 17.69 -11.56
N SER A 309 -14.25 17.62 -11.50
CA SER A 309 -13.52 17.00 -10.40
C SER A 309 -12.15 17.65 -10.20
N LEU A 310 -11.59 17.48 -9.02
CA LEU A 310 -10.24 17.88 -8.65
C LEU A 310 -9.38 16.63 -8.57
N ILE A 311 -8.29 16.59 -9.32
CA ILE A 311 -7.26 15.56 -9.20
C ILE A 311 -6.16 16.06 -8.25
N ALA A 312 -5.62 15.19 -7.42
CA ALA A 312 -4.50 15.52 -6.55
C ALA A 312 -3.64 14.29 -6.31
N THR A 313 -2.36 14.48 -6.00
CA THR A 313 -1.49 13.43 -5.47
C THR A 313 -1.66 13.42 -3.96
N CYS A 314 -1.98 12.29 -3.36
CA CYS A 314 -2.14 12.20 -1.90
C CYS A 314 -1.30 11.06 -1.35
N SER A 315 -0.75 11.24 -0.14
CA SER A 315 0.03 10.24 0.56
C SER A 315 -0.82 9.50 1.59
N ARG A 316 -0.96 8.19 1.44
CA ARG A 316 -1.67 7.34 2.39
C ARG A 316 -0.92 6.03 2.62
N ASP A 317 -0.72 5.67 3.89
CA ASP A 317 -0.03 4.42 4.28
C ASP A 317 1.36 4.24 3.63
N ARG A 318 2.07 5.36 3.38
CA ARG A 318 3.38 5.47 2.70
C ARG A 318 3.36 5.12 1.20
N SER A 319 2.20 5.20 0.56
CA SER A 319 2.04 5.15 -0.90
C SER A 319 1.64 6.53 -1.40
N LEU A 320 2.30 7.03 -2.44
CA LEU A 320 1.87 8.21 -3.17
C LEU A 320 0.99 7.78 -4.34
N ASP A 321 -0.22 8.32 -4.38
CA ASP A 321 -1.20 7.96 -5.41
C ASP A 321 -1.98 9.16 -5.91
N VAL A 322 -2.54 9.01 -7.11
CA VAL A 322 -3.43 10.00 -7.70
C VAL A 322 -4.86 9.71 -7.25
N TYR A 323 -5.50 10.73 -6.66
CA TYR A 323 -6.87 10.70 -6.18
C TYR A 323 -7.74 11.70 -6.94
N GLN A 324 -9.04 11.39 -7.00
CA GLN A 324 -10.09 12.24 -7.51
C GLN A 324 -11.04 12.65 -6.38
N LEU A 325 -11.37 13.94 -6.35
CA LEU A 325 -12.33 14.54 -5.43
C LEU A 325 -13.38 15.35 -6.20
N PRO A 326 -14.59 15.55 -5.66
CA PRO A 326 -15.47 16.62 -6.13
C PRO A 326 -14.80 17.99 -6.00
N LEU A 327 -15.19 18.95 -6.84
CA LEU A 327 -14.65 20.33 -6.81
C LEU A 327 -14.93 21.08 -5.49
N ASP A 328 -15.95 20.67 -4.74
CA ASP A 328 -16.25 21.18 -3.40
C ASP A 328 -15.64 20.33 -2.26
N GLY A 329 -14.80 19.35 -2.60
CA GLY A 329 -14.04 18.57 -1.63
C GLY A 329 -14.84 17.51 -0.89
N GLN A 330 -14.38 17.18 0.32
CA GLN A 330 -14.96 16.12 1.17
C GLN A 330 -16.27 16.55 1.83
N VAL A 331 -16.45 17.86 2.09
CA VAL A 331 -17.66 18.44 2.67
C VAL A 331 -18.51 19.05 1.56
N PRO A 332 -19.69 18.49 1.24
CA PRO A 332 -20.59 19.05 0.25
C PRO A 332 -20.90 20.52 0.53
N SER A 333 -20.76 21.37 -0.49
CA SER A 333 -21.00 22.81 -0.39
C SER A 333 -22.42 23.17 0.05
N ASN A 334 -23.40 22.32 -0.26
CA ASN A 334 -24.81 22.48 0.08
C ASN A 334 -25.17 22.15 1.54
N TRP A 335 -24.22 21.73 2.36
CA TRP A 335 -24.48 21.49 3.78
C TRP A 335 -24.69 22.81 4.53
N ASP A 336 -25.78 22.86 5.28
CA ASP A 336 -26.13 23.96 6.18
C ASP A 336 -25.63 23.70 7.61
N VAL A 337 -25.87 24.66 8.50
CA VAL A 337 -25.45 24.56 9.91
C VAL A 337 -26.07 23.36 10.64
N PRO A 338 -27.39 23.07 10.53
CA PRO A 338 -27.98 21.85 11.06
C PRO A 338 -27.25 20.57 10.62
N ARG A 339 -27.03 20.40 9.30
CA ARG A 339 -26.36 19.23 8.76
C ARG A 339 -24.92 19.10 9.25
N LEU A 340 -24.17 20.20 9.30
CA LEU A 340 -22.80 20.19 9.84
C LEU A 340 -22.77 19.80 11.32
N ASN A 341 -23.75 20.25 12.12
CA ASN A 341 -23.83 19.89 13.53
C ASN A 341 -24.17 18.40 13.73
N GLU A 342 -24.96 17.79 12.85
CA GLU A 342 -25.20 16.33 12.85
C GLU A 342 -23.90 15.57 12.58
N GLU A 343 -23.17 15.95 11.54
CA GLU A 343 -21.92 15.30 11.15
C GLU A 343 -20.81 15.48 12.21
N LEU A 344 -20.75 16.63 12.86
CA LEU A 344 -19.86 16.87 14.01
C LEU A 344 -20.13 15.92 15.19
N LYS A 345 -21.37 15.43 15.36
CA LYS A 345 -21.71 14.43 16.40
C LYS A 345 -21.40 12.99 15.96
N MET A 346 -21.21 12.76 14.66
CA MET A 346 -20.91 11.43 14.09
C MET A 346 -19.42 11.23 13.82
N ALA A 347 -18.66 12.31 13.66
CA ALA A 347 -17.23 12.27 13.35
C ALA A 347 -16.42 11.61 14.49
N GLY A 348 -15.91 10.41 14.23
CA GLY A 348 -15.06 9.68 15.18
C GLY A 348 -13.56 10.03 15.09
N LYS A 349 -13.12 10.64 13.99
CA LYS A 349 -11.71 11.03 13.80
C LYS A 349 -11.51 12.51 14.11
N ARG A 350 -10.50 12.82 14.92
CA ARG A 350 -10.13 14.21 15.27
C ARG A 350 -9.76 15.05 14.04
N ALA A 351 -9.13 14.45 13.02
CA ALA A 351 -8.75 15.14 11.79
C ALA A 351 -9.96 15.52 10.92
N ASP A 352 -11.06 14.77 11.02
CA ASP A 352 -12.33 15.10 10.35
C ASP A 352 -13.04 16.26 11.08
N LEU A 353 -12.87 16.34 12.41
CA LEU A 353 -13.39 17.46 13.22
C LEU A 353 -12.75 18.79 12.83
N LEU A 354 -11.45 18.84 12.51
CA LEU A 354 -10.79 20.06 12.02
C LEU A 354 -11.49 20.60 10.77
N LEU A 355 -11.71 19.73 9.78
CA LEU A 355 -12.40 20.06 8.54
C LEU A 355 -13.85 20.53 8.78
N LEU A 356 -14.61 19.78 9.58
CA LEU A 356 -16.02 20.11 9.86
C LEU A 356 -16.17 21.40 10.68
N TYR A 357 -15.34 21.63 11.70
CA TYR A 357 -15.37 22.86 12.48
C TYR A 357 -14.95 24.08 11.65
N ARG A 358 -13.98 23.92 10.74
CA ARG A 358 -13.63 24.97 9.78
C ARG A 358 -14.82 25.33 8.89
N GLN A 359 -15.51 24.34 8.32
CA GLN A 359 -16.72 24.55 7.51
C GLN A 359 -17.88 25.18 8.30
N ARG A 360 -18.00 24.82 9.58
CA ARG A 360 -18.98 25.41 10.51
C ARG A 360 -18.65 26.86 10.88
N LEU A 361 -17.37 27.21 11.02
CA LEU A 361 -16.88 28.57 11.28
C LEU A 361 -17.14 29.49 10.09
N LEU A 362 -16.91 29.02 8.87
CA LEU A 362 -17.17 29.77 7.63
C LEU A 362 -18.62 30.24 7.51
N ARG A 363 -19.57 29.41 7.98
CA ARG A 363 -21.01 29.69 7.96
C ARG A 363 -21.55 30.39 9.22
N GLU A 364 -20.68 30.83 10.14
CA GLU A 364 -21.08 31.50 11.39
C GLU A 364 -20.82 33.00 11.34
N THR A 365 -21.90 33.78 11.44
CA THR A 365 -21.87 35.24 11.42
C THR A 365 -22.01 35.85 12.82
N ARG A 366 -22.50 35.11 13.82
CA ARG A 366 -22.71 35.66 15.17
C ARG A 366 -21.38 35.77 15.94
N PRO A 367 -21.06 36.92 16.56
CA PRO A 367 -19.75 37.15 17.20
C PRO A 367 -19.36 36.11 18.25
N LYS A 368 -20.26 35.83 19.21
CA LYS A 368 -20.01 34.89 20.31
C LYS A 368 -19.74 33.46 19.84
N PRO A 369 -20.63 32.79 19.07
CA PRO A 369 -20.35 31.45 18.52
C PRO A 369 -19.10 31.40 17.65
N ARG A 370 -18.82 32.45 16.86
CA ARG A 370 -17.63 32.53 16.01
C ARG A 370 -16.34 32.49 16.83
N ARG A 371 -16.24 33.29 17.91
CA ARG A 371 -15.10 33.26 18.85
C ARG A 371 -14.93 31.89 19.53
N LEU A 372 -16.03 31.26 19.93
CA LEU A 372 -15.99 29.94 20.58
C LEU A 372 -15.58 28.81 19.60
N LEU A 373 -15.98 28.91 18.33
CA LEU A 373 -15.52 27.99 17.28
C LEU A 373 -14.02 28.16 17.01
N MET A 374 -13.51 29.39 16.97
CA MET A 374 -12.06 29.66 16.86
C MET A 374 -11.29 29.10 18.07
N MET A 375 -11.78 29.30 19.29
CA MET A 375 -11.20 28.69 20.49
C MET A 375 -11.15 27.16 20.38
N ARG A 376 -12.22 26.54 19.88
CA ARG A 376 -12.27 25.08 19.70
C ARG A 376 -11.31 24.60 18.62
N LEU A 377 -11.22 25.26 17.47
CA LEU A 377 -10.26 24.95 16.42
C LEU A 377 -8.82 25.09 16.93
N SER A 378 -8.53 26.18 17.64
CA SER A 378 -7.22 26.43 18.25
C SER A 378 -6.81 25.28 19.19
N ARG A 379 -7.70 24.87 20.10
CA ARG A 379 -7.44 23.75 21.02
C ARG A 379 -7.35 22.40 20.30
N LEU A 380 -8.12 22.21 19.22
CA LEU A 380 -8.06 20.98 18.44
C LEU A 380 -6.72 20.86 17.71
N HIS A 381 -6.26 21.91 17.04
CA HIS A 381 -4.90 21.98 16.46
C HIS A 381 -3.80 21.79 17.50
N LEU A 382 -3.94 22.39 18.68
CA LEU A 382 -2.99 22.19 19.77
C LEU A 382 -2.89 20.71 20.19
N SER A 383 -3.97 19.94 20.08
CA SER A 383 -3.96 18.49 20.36
C SER A 383 -3.24 17.65 19.29
N PHE A 384 -3.01 18.23 18.11
CA PHE A 384 -2.19 17.68 17.03
C PHE A 384 -0.74 18.19 17.07
N GLU A 385 -0.40 19.07 18.02
CA GLU A 385 0.87 19.79 18.07
C GLU A 385 1.06 20.77 16.88
N ASP A 386 -0.02 21.16 16.20
CA ASP A 386 -0.01 22.20 15.16
C ASP A 386 0.02 23.60 15.79
N PHE A 387 1.14 23.98 16.41
CA PHE A 387 1.23 25.19 17.22
C PHE A 387 0.88 26.48 16.44
N ASP A 388 1.31 26.58 15.19
CA ASP A 388 1.07 27.78 14.36
C ASP A 388 -0.40 27.91 13.96
N ALA A 389 -1.05 26.80 13.62
CA ALA A 389 -2.49 26.78 13.38
C ALA A 389 -3.29 27.05 14.66
N ALA A 390 -2.86 26.52 15.80
CA ALA A 390 -3.47 26.83 17.08
C ALA A 390 -3.38 28.33 17.42
N GLU A 391 -2.20 28.93 17.24
CA GLU A 391 -1.92 30.34 17.47
C GLU A 391 -2.72 31.24 16.53
N PHE A 392 -2.80 30.89 15.24
CA PHE A 392 -3.59 31.61 14.25
C PHE A 392 -5.03 31.82 14.71
N TYR A 393 -5.74 30.75 15.10
CA TYR A 393 -7.13 30.89 15.56
C TYR A 393 -7.25 31.65 16.88
N ALA A 394 -6.30 31.47 17.81
CA ALA A 394 -6.28 32.21 19.08
C ALA A 394 -6.09 33.72 18.86
N HIS A 395 -5.20 34.11 17.95
CA HIS A 395 -4.98 35.49 17.55
C HIS A 395 -6.24 36.09 16.91
N HIS A 396 -6.83 35.38 15.95
CA HIS A 396 -8.02 35.82 15.21
C HIS A 396 -9.26 35.99 16.06
N MET A 397 -9.34 35.37 17.25
CA MET A 397 -10.41 35.70 18.19
C MET A 397 -10.46 37.21 18.48
N ARG A 398 -9.32 37.91 18.53
CA ARG A 398 -9.25 39.35 18.83
C ARG A 398 -9.92 40.24 17.78
N SER A 399 -10.08 39.78 16.54
CA SER A 399 -10.73 40.55 15.47
C SER A 399 -12.26 40.60 15.59
N VAL A 400 -12.85 39.76 16.45
CA VAL A 400 -14.30 39.71 16.69
C VAL A 400 -14.56 40.18 18.11
N SER A 401 -15.33 41.26 18.32
CA SER A 401 -15.65 41.74 19.67
C SER A 401 -16.91 41.06 20.24
N ASP A 402 -16.84 40.60 21.49
CA ASP A 402 -17.99 40.09 22.25
C ASP A 402 -17.71 40.19 23.77
N PRO A 403 -18.51 40.93 24.54
CA PRO A 403 -18.30 41.10 25.99
C PRO A 403 -18.34 39.78 26.79
N ALA A 404 -19.19 38.82 26.38
CA ALA A 404 -19.36 37.56 27.08
C ALA A 404 -18.16 36.61 26.97
N THR A 405 -17.25 36.86 26.04
CA THR A 405 -16.05 36.05 25.79
C THR A 405 -14.77 36.89 25.77
N ALA A 406 -14.84 38.13 26.28
CA ALA A 406 -13.70 39.04 26.37
C ALA A 406 -12.60 38.45 27.26
N GLY A 407 -11.34 38.56 26.82
CA GLY A 407 -10.18 38.06 27.57
C GLY A 407 -9.87 36.54 27.43
N LEU A 408 -10.57 35.79 26.56
CA LEU A 408 -10.25 34.35 26.35
C LEU A 408 -9.02 34.09 25.48
N ALA A 409 -8.64 35.01 24.60
CA ALA A 409 -7.56 34.81 23.64
C ALA A 409 -6.17 34.76 24.29
N GLU A 410 -5.94 35.57 25.33
CA GLU A 410 -4.62 35.68 25.98
C GLU A 410 -4.19 34.41 26.74
N PRO A 411 -5.00 33.85 27.66
CA PRO A 411 -4.66 32.58 28.30
C PRO A 411 -4.48 31.44 27.29
N LEU A 412 -5.24 31.44 26.18
CA LEU A 412 -5.10 30.43 25.12
C LEU A 412 -3.73 30.54 24.44
N ARG A 413 -3.31 31.76 24.10
CA ARG A 413 -1.99 32.02 23.48
C ARG A 413 -0.86 31.61 24.41
N LEU A 414 -0.93 31.97 25.69
CA LEU A 414 0.07 31.58 26.69
C LEU A 414 0.16 30.06 26.86
N LEU A 415 -0.97 29.35 26.81
CA LEU A 415 -1.01 27.89 26.83
C LEU A 415 -0.32 27.28 25.59
N ILE A 416 -0.54 27.85 24.40
CA ILE A 416 0.10 27.40 23.15
C ILE A 416 1.61 27.63 23.23
N ASP A 417 2.06 28.83 23.62
CA ASP A 417 3.48 29.16 23.78
C ASP A 417 4.17 28.22 24.76
N HIS A 418 3.51 27.91 25.88
CA HIS A 418 4.02 26.96 26.86
C HIS A 418 4.12 25.54 26.29
N ARG A 419 3.09 25.03 25.61
CA ARG A 419 3.14 23.70 24.97
C ARG A 419 4.20 23.59 23.87
N ARG A 420 4.37 24.65 23.06
CA ARG A 420 5.45 24.75 22.06
C ARG A 420 6.81 24.66 22.75
N ALA A 421 7.03 25.43 23.81
CA ALA A 421 8.29 25.40 24.57
C ALA A 421 8.59 24.02 25.19
N MET A 422 7.58 23.35 25.76
CA MET A 422 7.72 22.00 26.30
C MET A 422 8.13 21.00 25.21
N LYS A 423 7.54 21.11 24.01
CA LYS A 423 7.88 20.23 22.88
C LYS A 423 9.31 20.41 22.39
N GLU A 424 9.76 21.66 22.30
CA GLU A 424 11.13 21.97 21.90
C GLU A 424 12.17 21.45 22.91
N ARG A 425 11.80 21.42 24.19
CA ARG A 425 12.61 20.80 25.24
C ARG A 425 12.65 19.28 25.14
N GLU A 426 11.53 18.61 24.86
CA GLU A 426 11.51 17.17 24.57
C GLU A 426 12.45 16.80 23.41
N ARG A 427 12.65 17.73 22.46
CA ARG A 427 13.58 17.62 21.32
C ARG A 427 15.02 18.01 21.64
N GLY A 428 15.34 18.34 22.90
CA GLY A 428 16.69 18.67 23.35
C GLY A 428 17.19 20.06 22.97
N ARG A 429 16.30 20.98 22.52
CA ARG A 429 16.67 22.38 22.29
C ARG A 429 16.69 23.12 23.64
N MET A 430 17.82 23.74 24.00
CA MET A 430 17.94 24.50 25.26
C MET A 430 17.05 25.75 25.21
N MET A 431 16.14 25.86 26.18
CA MET A 431 15.32 27.04 26.48
C MET A 431 15.64 27.45 27.93
N ASP A 432 15.27 28.67 28.34
CA ASP A 432 15.47 29.23 29.69
C ASP A 432 15.07 28.26 30.83
N GLU A 433 15.51 28.53 32.07
CA GLU A 433 15.08 27.78 33.26
C GLU A 433 13.53 27.77 33.33
N LEU A 434 12.94 26.57 33.23
CA LEU A 434 11.49 26.36 33.04
C LEU A 434 10.65 27.12 34.07
N ASP A 435 11.08 27.07 35.33
CA ASP A 435 10.40 27.65 36.48
C ASP A 435 10.26 29.18 36.35
N ASP A 436 11.28 29.87 35.80
CA ASP A 436 11.26 31.32 35.60
C ASP A 436 10.30 31.73 34.48
N ALA A 437 10.31 31.01 33.35
CA ALA A 437 9.42 31.26 32.23
C ALA A 437 7.95 30.97 32.58
N GLU A 438 7.70 29.90 33.33
CA GLU A 438 6.36 29.56 33.82
C GLU A 438 5.88 30.54 34.88
N GLY A 439 6.75 30.97 35.79
CA GLY A 439 6.47 32.03 36.75
C GLY A 439 6.04 33.34 36.08
N GLN A 440 6.74 33.76 35.01
CA GLN A 440 6.38 34.94 34.23
C GLN A 440 5.04 34.79 33.49
N ARG A 441 4.80 33.64 32.83
CA ARG A 441 3.53 33.37 32.14
C ARG A 441 2.36 33.31 33.12
N MET A 442 2.57 32.75 34.30
CA MET A 442 1.57 32.71 35.36
C MET A 442 1.31 34.11 35.92
N ALA A 443 2.34 34.93 36.15
CA ALA A 443 2.19 36.33 36.58
C ALA A 443 1.44 37.21 35.56
N ALA A 444 1.48 36.87 34.27
CA ALA A 444 0.71 37.55 33.23
C ALA A 444 -0.80 37.24 33.26
N LEU A 445 -1.23 36.25 34.05
CA LEU A 445 -2.63 35.86 34.22
C LEU A 445 -3.13 36.25 35.61
N ASP A 446 -4.06 37.21 35.65
CA ASP A 446 -4.79 37.63 36.87
C ASP A 446 -6.28 37.29 36.73
N PRO A 447 -6.72 36.13 37.26
CA PRO A 447 -8.12 35.73 37.22
C PRO A 447 -9.07 36.70 37.94
N ALA A 448 -8.59 37.45 38.94
CA ALA A 448 -9.41 38.41 39.69
C ALA A 448 -9.71 39.69 38.87
N ALA A 449 -8.79 40.07 37.98
CA ALA A 449 -8.94 41.19 37.06
C ALA A 449 -9.43 40.76 35.65
N ALA A 450 -9.92 39.53 35.49
CA ALA A 450 -10.30 39.01 34.18
C ALA A 450 -11.47 39.81 33.55
N PRO A 451 -11.42 40.13 32.24
CA PRO A 451 -12.44 40.96 31.58
C PRO A 451 -13.84 40.33 31.50
N SER A 452 -13.97 39.02 31.75
CA SER A 452 -15.25 38.32 31.78
C SER A 452 -15.17 37.10 32.70
N PRO A 453 -16.29 36.64 33.30
CA PRO A 453 -16.30 35.44 34.14
C PRO A 453 -15.76 34.18 33.42
N PRO A 454 -16.07 33.94 32.13
CA PRO A 454 -15.44 32.84 31.38
C PRO A 454 -13.92 32.96 31.25
N SER A 455 -13.40 34.18 31.11
CA SER A 455 -11.96 34.41 31.09
C SER A 455 -11.33 34.09 32.45
N ALA A 456 -11.95 34.48 33.57
CA ALA A 456 -11.45 34.13 34.90
C ALA A 456 -11.30 32.60 35.07
N VAL A 457 -12.35 31.85 34.72
CA VAL A 457 -12.34 30.37 34.77
C VAL A 457 -11.20 29.82 33.89
N PHE A 458 -11.07 30.31 32.67
CA PHE A 458 -10.07 29.78 31.75
C PHE A 458 -8.63 30.17 32.14
N GLN A 459 -8.42 31.34 32.74
CA GLN A 459 -7.12 31.73 33.30
C GLN A 459 -6.71 30.79 34.45
N HIS A 460 -7.62 30.46 35.37
CA HIS A 460 -7.36 29.45 36.40
C HIS A 460 -7.00 28.09 35.80
N VAL A 461 -7.69 27.66 34.74
CA VAL A 461 -7.37 26.41 34.01
C VAL A 461 -5.94 26.42 33.45
N VAL A 462 -5.52 27.54 32.84
CA VAL A 462 -4.16 27.67 32.29
C VAL A 462 -3.11 27.77 33.39
N ARG A 463 -3.35 28.56 34.44
CA ARG A 463 -2.47 28.64 35.63
C ARG A 463 -2.30 27.27 36.30
N SER A 464 -3.36 26.48 36.39
CA SER A 464 -3.32 25.10 36.88
C SER A 464 -2.44 24.17 36.02
N ALA A 465 -2.41 24.37 34.70
CA ALA A 465 -1.53 23.61 33.81
C ALA A 465 -0.07 24.04 34.00
N LEU A 466 0.22 25.34 33.98
CA LEU A 466 1.56 25.88 34.20
C LEU A 466 2.15 25.45 35.54
N ALA A 467 1.36 25.49 36.62
CA ALA A 467 1.82 25.06 37.95
C ALA A 467 2.13 23.55 38.01
N GLU A 468 1.39 22.71 37.29
CA GLU A 468 1.71 21.27 37.23
C GLU A 468 3.02 21.01 36.50
N ASP A 469 3.23 21.69 35.38
CA ASP A 469 4.42 21.51 34.55
C ASP A 469 5.68 22.10 35.26
N ALA A 470 5.49 23.11 36.12
CA ALA A 470 6.48 23.61 37.09
C ALA A 470 6.74 22.66 38.28
N GLY A 471 5.94 21.60 38.43
CA GLY A 471 6.03 20.64 39.53
C GLY A 471 5.30 21.05 40.83
N ASP A 472 4.60 22.19 40.86
CA ASP A 472 3.76 22.61 42.01
C ASP A 472 2.32 22.10 41.87
N PHE A 473 2.14 20.82 42.23
CA PHE A 473 0.84 20.17 42.25
C PHE A 473 -0.15 20.78 43.25
N THR A 474 0.34 21.44 44.30
CA THR A 474 -0.51 22.05 45.33
C THR A 474 -1.18 23.30 44.76
N LEU A 475 -0.38 24.18 44.16
CA LEU A 475 -0.89 25.35 43.46
C LEU A 475 -1.77 24.94 42.27
N ALA A 476 -1.37 23.94 41.49
CA ALA A 476 -2.16 23.44 40.37
C ALA A 476 -3.58 23.03 40.78
N ARG A 477 -3.72 22.37 41.95
CA ARG A 477 -5.01 22.00 42.53
C ARG A 477 -5.79 23.23 43.01
N GLN A 478 -5.15 24.13 43.75
CA GLN A 478 -5.77 25.36 44.26
C GLN A 478 -6.35 26.22 43.13
N GLU A 479 -5.59 26.41 42.05
CA GLU A 479 -6.04 27.17 40.87
C GLU A 479 -7.25 26.50 40.21
N LEU A 480 -7.24 25.18 40.03
CA LEU A 480 -8.36 24.47 39.43
C LEU A 480 -9.63 24.55 40.30
N GLU A 481 -9.50 24.40 41.62
CA GLU A 481 -10.62 24.47 42.57
C GLU A 481 -11.17 25.90 42.72
N ALA A 482 -10.34 26.93 42.51
CA ALA A 482 -10.75 28.33 42.50
C ALA A 482 -11.59 28.71 41.26
N ALA A 483 -11.56 27.92 40.19
CA ALA A 483 -12.30 28.17 38.96
C ALA A 483 -13.83 28.06 39.17
N GLN A 484 -14.51 29.21 39.27
CA GLN A 484 -15.96 29.27 39.49
C GLN A 484 -16.78 29.03 38.21
N VAL A 485 -17.05 27.76 37.89
CA VAL A 485 -17.91 27.36 36.77
C VAL A 485 -19.40 27.58 37.07
N THR A 486 -20.15 28.15 36.12
CA THR A 486 -21.60 28.44 36.24
C THR A 486 -22.35 28.03 34.98
N ASP A 487 -23.68 28.12 34.99
CA ASP A 487 -24.54 27.89 33.80
C ASP A 487 -24.32 28.92 32.69
N THR A 488 -23.60 30.02 32.94
CA THR A 488 -23.27 31.04 31.93
C THR A 488 -21.86 30.85 31.33
N THR A 489 -21.06 29.96 31.89
CA THR A 489 -19.74 29.60 31.35
C THR A 489 -19.91 28.91 29.99
N PRO A 490 -19.29 29.40 28.90
CA PRO A 490 -19.36 28.79 27.58
C PRO A 490 -18.81 27.36 27.59
N ARG A 491 -19.46 26.48 26.82
CA ARG A 491 -19.04 25.09 26.61
C ARG A 491 -17.55 24.92 26.33
N ALA A 492 -16.95 25.73 25.44
CA ALA A 492 -15.53 25.59 25.11
C ALA A 492 -14.57 25.78 26.30
N VAL A 493 -14.97 26.59 27.29
CA VAL A 493 -14.22 26.80 28.55
C VAL A 493 -14.49 25.65 29.52
N LEU A 494 -15.74 25.18 29.61
CA LEU A 494 -16.10 24.03 30.43
C LEU A 494 -15.39 22.75 29.96
N ASP A 495 -15.26 22.54 28.65
CA ASP A 495 -14.48 21.44 28.06
C ASP A 495 -13.00 21.54 28.50
N ALA A 496 -12.42 22.74 28.49
CA ALA A 496 -11.03 22.96 28.93
C ALA A 496 -10.84 22.70 30.43
N TYR A 497 -11.80 23.16 31.23
CA TYR A 497 -11.83 22.90 32.67
C TYR A 497 -11.91 21.40 32.96
N TYR A 498 -12.79 20.67 32.27
CA TYR A 498 -12.91 19.23 32.46
C TYR A 498 -11.65 18.46 32.03
N GLU A 499 -11.08 18.77 30.86
CA GLU A 499 -9.84 18.13 30.40
C GLU A 499 -8.69 18.36 31.39
N ARG A 500 -8.60 19.56 31.96
CA ARG A 500 -7.63 19.90 32.99
C ARG A 500 -7.87 19.11 34.28
N ALA A 501 -9.12 19.04 34.73
CA ALA A 501 -9.49 18.28 35.92
C ALA A 501 -9.23 16.77 35.76
N ASP A 502 -9.58 16.20 34.60
CA ASP A 502 -9.32 14.79 34.28
C ASP A 502 -7.83 14.47 34.26
N ALA A 503 -7.00 15.36 33.69
CA ALA A 503 -5.55 15.19 33.68
C ALA A 503 -4.94 15.30 35.09
N LEU A 504 -5.26 16.37 35.83
CA LEU A 504 -4.67 16.65 37.14
C LEU A 504 -5.09 15.61 38.18
N TYR A 505 -6.40 15.37 38.34
CA TYR A 505 -6.89 14.49 39.40
C TYR A 505 -6.51 13.01 39.16
N ARG A 506 -6.33 12.58 37.91
CA ARG A 506 -5.74 11.26 37.64
C ARG A 506 -4.28 11.18 38.05
N LYS A 507 -3.49 12.23 37.84
CA LYS A 507 -2.08 12.29 38.25
C LYS A 507 -1.94 12.33 39.78
N LEU A 508 -2.91 12.91 40.47
CA LEU A 508 -3.02 12.94 41.93
C LEU A 508 -3.71 11.68 42.54
N ASP A 509 -4.25 10.78 41.72
CA ASP A 509 -5.15 9.68 42.11
C ASP A 509 -6.35 10.12 43.01
N ASP A 510 -6.83 11.37 42.83
CA ASP A 510 -7.98 11.92 43.56
C ASP A 510 -9.28 11.66 42.79
N ARG A 511 -9.85 10.48 43.00
CA ARG A 511 -11.05 10.02 42.27
C ARG A 511 -12.30 10.76 42.68
N GLU A 512 -12.44 11.11 43.96
CA GLU A 512 -13.64 11.78 44.48
C GLU A 512 -13.79 13.17 43.86
N ALA A 513 -12.69 13.92 43.75
CA ALA A 513 -12.68 15.22 43.08
C ALA A 513 -13.08 15.11 41.60
N LEU A 514 -12.57 14.11 40.88
CA LEU A 514 -12.92 13.89 39.47
C LEU A 514 -14.40 13.53 39.27
N VAL A 515 -14.95 12.67 40.14
CA VAL A 515 -16.37 12.31 40.13
C VAL A 515 -17.25 13.53 40.36
N GLU A 516 -16.91 14.37 41.34
CA GLU A 516 -17.66 15.59 41.67
C GLU A 516 -17.64 16.60 40.52
N VAL A 517 -16.51 16.78 39.84
CA VAL A 517 -16.41 17.63 38.65
C VAL A 517 -17.35 17.14 37.56
N GLY A 518 -17.29 15.86 37.19
CA GLY A 518 -18.16 15.30 36.15
C GLY A 518 -19.65 15.37 36.54
N ARG A 519 -19.98 15.13 37.81
CA ARG A 519 -21.34 15.28 38.35
C ARG A 519 -21.84 16.70 38.19
N ARG A 520 -21.05 17.71 38.59
CA ARG A 520 -21.42 19.12 38.49
C ARG A 520 -21.65 19.55 37.03
N LEU A 521 -20.77 19.15 36.12
CA LEU A 521 -20.90 19.47 34.70
C LEU A 521 -22.11 18.78 34.05
N SER A 522 -22.44 17.55 34.48
CA SER A 522 -23.62 16.84 34.00
C SER A 522 -24.96 17.51 34.35
N MET A 523 -24.96 18.40 35.36
CA MET A 523 -26.13 19.17 35.79
C MET A 523 -26.13 20.60 35.26
N ASN A 524 -25.07 21.02 34.55
CA ASN A 524 -24.91 22.39 34.07
C ASN A 524 -25.75 22.62 32.81
N LYS A 525 -26.58 23.67 32.82
CA LYS A 525 -27.54 23.97 31.75
C LYS A 525 -26.90 24.53 30.48
N ALA A 526 -25.63 24.93 30.53
CA ALA A 526 -24.88 25.36 29.35
C ALA A 526 -24.64 24.21 28.36
N PHE A 527 -24.65 22.97 28.85
CA PHE A 527 -24.50 21.77 28.04
C PHE A 527 -25.87 21.26 27.53
N PRO A 528 -26.01 20.92 26.24
CA PRO A 528 -27.14 20.13 25.76
C PRO A 528 -27.20 18.77 26.49
N ALA A 529 -28.39 18.16 26.50
CA ALA A 529 -28.65 16.88 27.19
C ALA A 529 -27.64 15.77 26.84
N ASP A 530 -27.15 15.74 25.61
CA ASP A 530 -26.12 14.78 25.14
C ASP A 530 -24.78 14.97 25.86
N ASP A 531 -24.29 16.20 25.95
CA ASP A 531 -23.02 16.51 26.64
C ASP A 531 -23.18 16.32 28.16
N GLN A 532 -24.32 16.70 28.73
CA GLN A 532 -24.64 16.43 30.14
C GLN A 532 -24.55 14.93 30.45
N LEU A 533 -25.07 14.10 29.55
CA LEU A 533 -24.99 12.66 29.64
C LEU A 533 -23.56 12.13 29.52
N ASP A 534 -22.74 12.72 28.66
CA ASP A 534 -21.33 12.33 28.53
C ASP A 534 -20.51 12.64 29.79
N PHE A 535 -20.70 13.80 30.43
CA PHE A 535 -20.06 14.10 31.72
C PHE A 535 -20.58 13.21 32.84
N ALA A 536 -21.88 12.91 32.87
CA ALA A 536 -22.46 11.97 33.81
C ALA A 536 -21.79 10.58 33.68
N ARG A 537 -21.69 10.07 32.45
CA ARG A 537 -21.01 8.79 32.16
C ARG A 537 -19.54 8.84 32.53
N ALA A 538 -18.86 9.95 32.29
CA ALA A 538 -17.46 10.10 32.66
C ALA A 538 -17.24 10.11 34.18
N ALA A 539 -18.11 10.79 34.93
CA ALA A 539 -18.11 10.75 36.40
C ALA A 539 -18.32 9.32 36.92
N VAL A 540 -19.29 8.59 36.37
CA VAL A 540 -19.55 7.20 36.78
C VAL A 540 -18.39 6.28 36.43
N ARG A 541 -17.77 6.44 35.25
CA ARG A 541 -16.54 5.72 34.91
C ARG A 541 -15.41 5.99 35.91
N ALA A 542 -15.21 7.23 36.32
CA ALA A 542 -14.21 7.58 37.33
C ALA A 542 -14.52 6.95 38.71
N LEU A 543 -15.81 6.80 39.05
CA LEU A 543 -16.25 6.23 40.31
C LEU A 543 -15.89 4.74 40.46
N TYR A 544 -16.08 3.93 39.41
CA TYR A 544 -15.85 2.48 39.47
C TYR A 544 -14.51 2.00 38.89
N ARG A 545 -13.79 2.81 38.10
CA ARG A 545 -12.53 2.39 37.47
C ARG A 545 -11.50 1.96 38.52
N GLY A 546 -10.96 0.76 38.35
CA GLY A 546 -9.92 0.19 39.22
C GLY A 546 -10.43 -0.32 40.57
N ARG A 547 -11.75 -0.37 40.81
CA ARG A 547 -12.36 -1.02 41.98
C ARG A 547 -12.79 -2.46 41.65
N PRO A 548 -12.82 -3.37 42.64
CA PRO A 548 -13.56 -4.62 42.56
C PRO A 548 -15.04 -4.39 42.19
N TYR A 549 -15.67 -5.33 41.50
CA TYR A 549 -17.02 -5.17 40.95
C TYR A 549 -18.10 -4.92 42.02
N ASP A 550 -17.99 -5.57 43.17
CA ASP A 550 -18.88 -5.42 44.32
C ASP A 550 -18.72 -4.06 45.00
N GLU A 551 -17.47 -3.62 45.21
CA GLU A 551 -17.18 -2.28 45.73
C GLU A 551 -17.64 -1.17 44.78
N ALA A 552 -17.46 -1.38 43.47
CA ALA A 552 -17.95 -0.49 42.43
C ALA A 552 -19.49 -0.37 42.46
N ASP A 553 -20.21 -1.50 42.56
CA ASP A 553 -21.68 -1.50 42.65
C ASP A 553 -22.16 -0.80 43.92
N ALA A 554 -21.52 -1.07 45.07
CA ALA A 554 -21.84 -0.42 46.33
C ALA A 554 -21.64 1.11 46.26
N ALA A 555 -20.53 1.57 45.67
CA ALA A 555 -20.25 2.98 45.49
C ALA A 555 -21.27 3.66 44.56
N MET A 556 -21.62 3.01 43.44
CA MET A 556 -22.66 3.52 42.53
C MET A 556 -24.04 3.52 43.17
N ALA A 557 -24.39 2.50 43.97
CA ALA A 557 -25.66 2.43 44.69
C ALA A 557 -25.78 3.56 45.74
N GLN A 558 -24.69 3.83 46.47
CA GLN A 558 -24.64 4.94 47.42
C GLN A 558 -24.78 6.30 46.72
N ALA A 559 -24.07 6.52 45.60
CA ALA A 559 -24.19 7.74 44.82
C ALA A 559 -25.62 7.91 44.26
N LEU A 560 -26.23 6.82 43.77
CA LEU A 560 -27.57 6.82 43.21
C LEU A 560 -28.64 7.22 44.23
N ALA A 561 -28.49 6.81 45.50
CA ALA A 561 -29.41 7.20 46.57
C ALA A 561 -29.47 8.72 46.82
N SER A 562 -28.42 9.46 46.44
CA SER A 562 -28.32 10.92 46.57
C SER A 562 -28.54 11.68 45.25
N ALA A 563 -28.63 10.98 44.13
CA ALA A 563 -28.75 11.59 42.80
C ALA A 563 -30.18 12.08 42.53
N PRO A 564 -30.38 13.27 41.93
CA PRO A 564 -31.71 13.74 41.55
C PRO A 564 -32.38 12.77 40.57
N ALA A 565 -33.59 12.30 40.90
CA ALA A 565 -34.34 11.38 40.07
C ALA A 565 -34.56 11.94 38.65
N GLY A 566 -34.36 11.09 37.63
CA GLY A 566 -34.50 11.47 36.23
C GLY A 566 -33.35 12.32 35.66
N SER A 567 -32.33 12.68 36.44
CA SER A 567 -31.14 13.38 35.93
C SER A 567 -30.24 12.49 35.05
N ALA A 568 -29.42 13.11 34.21
CA ALA A 568 -28.41 12.40 33.41
C ALA A 568 -27.43 11.60 34.29
N TYR A 569 -27.09 12.12 35.47
CA TYR A 569 -26.24 11.45 36.46
C TYR A 569 -26.89 10.21 37.08
N ALA A 570 -28.17 10.31 37.47
CA ALA A 570 -28.92 9.14 37.98
C ALA A 570 -29.00 8.03 36.93
N PHE A 571 -29.33 8.38 35.68
CA PHE A 571 -29.33 7.43 34.57
C PHE A 571 -27.95 6.80 34.33
N ALA A 572 -26.87 7.59 34.33
CA ALA A 572 -25.52 7.06 34.12
C ALA A 572 -25.08 6.11 35.25
N LEU A 573 -25.52 6.35 36.49
CA LEU A 573 -25.26 5.46 37.63
C LEU A 573 -25.98 4.12 37.47
N GLU A 574 -27.27 4.14 37.11
CA GLU A 574 -28.04 2.93 36.82
C GLU A 574 -27.42 2.14 35.66
N LEU A 575 -27.08 2.82 34.56
CA LEU A 575 -26.36 2.23 33.43
C LEU A 575 -25.02 1.63 33.87
N GLY A 576 -24.25 2.36 34.67
CA GLY A 576 -22.97 1.91 35.21
C GLY A 576 -23.10 0.61 35.99
N ARG A 577 -24.12 0.47 36.83
CA ARG A 577 -24.41 -0.77 37.58
C ARG A 577 -24.75 -1.94 36.66
N HIS A 578 -25.61 -1.71 35.65
CA HIS A 578 -25.93 -2.74 34.66
C HIS A 578 -24.72 -3.18 33.83
N VAL A 579 -23.87 -2.25 33.44
CA VAL A 579 -22.61 -2.53 32.70
C VAL A 579 -21.59 -3.21 33.60
N ASN A 580 -21.49 -2.82 34.87
CA ASN A 580 -20.60 -3.42 35.88
C ASN A 580 -20.96 -4.87 36.21
N ALA A 581 -22.25 -5.24 36.13
CA ALA A 581 -22.72 -6.61 36.28
C ALA A 581 -22.26 -7.55 35.13
N LEU A 582 -21.75 -7.01 34.02
CA LEU A 582 -21.10 -7.79 32.97
C LEU A 582 -19.62 -8.02 33.35
N HIS A 583 -19.31 -9.20 33.89
CA HIS A 583 -17.95 -9.59 34.27
C HIS A 583 -17.36 -10.78 33.49
N ASP A 584 -18.20 -11.58 32.82
CA ASP A 584 -17.78 -12.79 32.11
C ASP A 584 -18.12 -12.75 30.60
N GLU A 585 -17.44 -13.59 29.81
CA GLU A 585 -17.77 -13.87 28.41
C GLU A 585 -19.20 -14.45 28.25
N ARG A 586 -19.72 -15.11 29.29
CA ARG A 586 -21.07 -15.72 29.30
C ARG A 586 -21.86 -15.26 30.52
N PRO A 587 -22.33 -14.01 30.53
CA PRO A 587 -23.07 -13.48 31.68
C PRO A 587 -24.38 -14.27 31.89
N PRO A 588 -24.83 -14.44 33.15
CA PRO A 588 -26.11 -15.08 33.45
C PRO A 588 -27.26 -14.42 32.70
N ARG A 589 -28.26 -15.21 32.28
CA ARG A 589 -29.45 -14.70 31.57
C ARG A 589 -30.11 -13.50 32.28
N PRO A 590 -30.30 -13.50 33.62
CA PRO A 590 -30.89 -12.36 34.32
C PRO A 590 -30.13 -11.04 34.13
N VAL A 591 -28.81 -11.07 33.98
CA VAL A 591 -27.99 -9.86 33.77
C VAL A 591 -28.26 -9.25 32.39
N ARG A 592 -28.27 -10.10 31.35
CA ARG A 592 -28.62 -9.69 29.99
C ARG A 592 -30.08 -9.20 29.91
N ASP A 593 -30.99 -9.93 30.53
CA ASP A 593 -32.42 -9.61 30.47
C ASP A 593 -32.72 -8.30 31.24
N ALA A 594 -31.99 -8.02 32.34
CA ALA A 594 -32.05 -6.74 33.04
C ALA A 594 -31.55 -5.56 32.19
N LEU A 595 -30.47 -5.74 31.40
CA LEU A 595 -29.99 -4.71 30.45
C LEU A 595 -31.04 -4.40 29.37
N ILE A 596 -31.69 -5.42 28.81
CA ILE A 596 -32.74 -5.24 27.80
C ILE A 596 -33.98 -4.58 28.41
N ALA A 597 -34.38 -5.00 29.62
CA ALA A 597 -35.48 -4.37 30.34
C ALA A 597 -35.17 -2.88 30.63
N PHE A 598 -33.95 -2.57 31.05
CA PHE A 598 -33.51 -1.19 31.28
C PHE A 598 -33.52 -0.36 30.00
N TYR A 599 -33.16 -0.96 28.85
CA TYR A 599 -33.26 -0.33 27.55
C TYR A 599 -34.71 0.03 27.18
N HIS A 600 -35.66 -0.90 27.33
CA HIS A 600 -37.07 -0.63 27.04
C HIS A 600 -37.74 0.36 27.99
N GLN A 601 -37.18 0.58 29.19
CA GLN A 601 -37.64 1.62 30.12
C GLN A 601 -37.26 3.04 29.65
N GLN A 602 -36.31 3.18 28.73
CA GLN A 602 -35.88 4.50 28.25
C GLN A 602 -36.78 4.97 27.10
N GLU A 603 -37.43 6.11 27.28
CA GLU A 603 -38.18 6.80 26.21
C GLU A 603 -37.32 7.80 25.43
N ASP A 604 -36.18 8.22 26.00
CA ASP A 604 -35.23 9.16 25.38
C ASP A 604 -34.24 8.44 24.45
N PRO A 605 -34.22 8.74 23.13
CA PRO A 605 -33.29 8.15 22.19
C PRO A 605 -31.81 8.34 22.57
N LEU A 606 -31.46 9.45 23.24
CA LEU A 606 -30.09 9.70 23.70
C LEU A 606 -29.65 8.68 24.76
N ARG A 607 -30.55 8.36 25.69
CA ARG A 607 -30.30 7.36 26.75
C ARG A 607 -30.25 5.95 26.19
N GLN A 608 -31.18 5.60 25.29
CA GLN A 608 -31.15 4.33 24.57
C GLN A 608 -29.81 4.13 23.86
N ARG A 609 -29.34 5.17 23.16
CA ARG A 609 -28.07 5.18 22.45
C ARG A 609 -26.87 5.02 23.39
N ALA A 610 -26.80 5.80 24.46
CA ALA A 610 -25.71 5.72 25.44
C ALA A 610 -25.64 4.34 26.10
N LEU A 611 -26.79 3.76 26.45
CA LEU A 611 -26.89 2.42 27.00
C LEU A 611 -26.32 1.38 26.03
N VAL A 612 -26.78 1.40 24.78
CA VAL A 612 -26.29 0.46 23.75
C VAL A 612 -24.79 0.62 23.57
N GLN A 613 -24.27 1.85 23.52
CA GLN A 613 -22.84 2.11 23.35
C GLN A 613 -22.01 1.52 24.50
N ASP A 614 -22.33 1.85 25.75
CA ASP A 614 -21.55 1.40 26.92
C ASP A 614 -21.64 -0.11 27.12
N ALA A 615 -22.84 -0.69 26.96
CA ALA A 615 -23.04 -2.12 27.10
C ALA A 615 -22.36 -2.91 25.97
N VAL A 616 -22.40 -2.43 24.73
CA VAL A 616 -21.70 -3.06 23.59
C VAL A 616 -20.20 -2.94 23.74
N GLU A 617 -19.67 -1.78 24.14
CA GLU A 617 -18.24 -1.59 24.37
C GLU A 617 -17.73 -2.54 25.45
N ARG A 618 -18.45 -2.65 26.57
CA ARG A 618 -18.15 -3.60 27.65
C ARG A 618 -18.24 -5.05 27.18
N ALA A 619 -19.33 -5.42 26.50
CA ALA A 619 -19.53 -6.77 26.01
C ALA A 619 -18.45 -7.17 24.99
N ALA A 620 -18.08 -6.27 24.08
CA ALA A 620 -17.01 -6.49 23.11
C ALA A 620 -15.66 -6.69 23.81
N GLY A 621 -15.35 -5.89 24.85
CA GLY A 621 -14.13 -6.03 25.65
C GLY A 621 -14.02 -7.37 26.38
N LEU A 622 -15.15 -7.95 26.80
CA LEU A 622 -15.19 -9.25 27.47
C LEU A 622 -15.36 -10.45 26.53
N GLY A 623 -15.62 -10.22 25.25
CA GLY A 623 -16.07 -11.28 24.34
C GLY A 623 -17.50 -11.79 24.61
N ALA A 624 -18.32 -11.02 25.33
CA ALA A 624 -19.70 -11.37 25.69
C ALA A 624 -20.67 -11.21 24.50
N ASP A 625 -20.41 -11.97 23.45
CA ASP A 625 -21.08 -11.92 22.15
C ASP A 625 -22.61 -12.03 22.26
N GLY A 626 -23.13 -12.84 23.18
CA GLY A 626 -24.58 -13.03 23.35
C GLY A 626 -25.32 -11.78 23.84
N VAL A 627 -24.64 -10.87 24.56
CA VAL A 627 -25.21 -9.57 24.98
C VAL A 627 -25.19 -8.61 23.80
N LEU A 628 -24.05 -8.56 23.09
CA LEU A 628 -23.87 -7.71 21.91
C LEU A 628 -24.90 -8.05 20.82
N GLU A 629 -25.11 -9.34 20.53
CA GLU A 629 -26.11 -9.81 19.57
C GLU A 629 -27.54 -9.45 19.97
N ALA A 630 -27.89 -9.58 21.26
CA ALA A 630 -29.23 -9.27 21.74
C ALA A 630 -29.52 -7.76 21.69
N LEU A 631 -28.61 -6.93 22.18
CA LEU A 631 -28.74 -5.47 22.13
C LEU A 631 -28.77 -4.95 20.69
N ALA A 632 -27.93 -5.49 19.82
CA ALA A 632 -27.93 -5.08 18.41
C ALA A 632 -29.25 -5.40 17.70
N THR A 633 -29.88 -6.53 18.06
CA THR A 633 -31.18 -6.93 17.53
C THR A 633 -32.29 -6.00 18.01
N VAL A 634 -32.37 -5.78 19.33
CA VAL A 634 -33.39 -4.89 19.93
C VAL A 634 -33.22 -3.45 19.40
N TYR A 635 -31.99 -2.96 19.34
CA TYR A 635 -31.73 -1.59 18.91
C TYR A 635 -32.14 -1.34 17.46
N VAL A 636 -31.88 -2.31 16.56
CA VAL A 636 -32.33 -2.17 15.18
C VAL A 636 -33.84 -2.31 15.05
N ASP A 637 -34.48 -3.18 15.84
CA ASP A 637 -35.94 -3.37 15.79
C ASP A 637 -36.70 -2.12 16.25
N ASP A 638 -36.19 -1.43 17.28
CA ASP A 638 -36.84 -0.24 17.85
C ASP A 638 -36.50 1.07 17.12
N ALA A 639 -35.35 1.13 16.41
CA ALA A 639 -34.94 2.32 15.69
C ALA A 639 -35.82 2.57 14.43
N PRO A 640 -36.48 3.75 14.29
CA PRO A 640 -37.38 4.01 13.18
C PRO A 640 -36.66 4.07 11.82
N PRO A 641 -37.18 3.44 10.74
CA PRO A 641 -36.55 3.47 9.42
C PRO A 641 -36.26 4.89 8.90
N GLY A 642 -35.11 5.07 8.25
CA GLY A 642 -34.71 6.36 7.66
C GLY A 642 -34.10 7.38 8.63
N THR A 643 -34.09 7.10 9.94
CA THR A 643 -33.47 7.95 10.97
C THR A 643 -31.95 7.75 11.09
N GLU A 644 -31.27 8.67 11.77
CA GLU A 644 -29.84 8.53 12.11
C GLU A 644 -29.60 7.33 13.02
N GLU A 645 -30.43 7.17 14.04
CA GLU A 645 -30.43 6.05 14.99
C GLU A 645 -30.55 4.71 14.26
N ARG A 646 -31.39 4.63 13.22
CA ARG A 646 -31.50 3.43 12.39
C ARG A 646 -30.19 3.09 11.68
N ARG A 647 -29.50 4.08 11.09
CA ARG A 647 -28.20 3.83 10.43
C ARG A 647 -27.17 3.30 11.42
N ARG A 648 -27.13 3.87 12.64
CA ARG A 648 -26.25 3.40 13.73
C ARG A 648 -26.59 1.97 14.16
N ALA A 649 -27.88 1.68 14.35
CA ALA A 649 -28.36 0.37 14.75
C ALA A 649 -28.09 -0.70 13.68
N GLU A 650 -28.28 -0.40 12.39
CA GLU A 650 -27.97 -1.31 11.29
C GLU A 650 -26.48 -1.64 11.19
N ARG A 651 -25.60 -0.66 11.43
CA ARG A 651 -24.14 -0.90 11.50
C ARG A 651 -23.79 -1.85 12.64
N LEU A 652 -24.31 -1.60 13.83
CA LEU A 652 -24.08 -2.46 14.99
C LEU A 652 -24.64 -3.87 14.75
N PHE A 653 -25.87 -3.98 14.25
CA PHE A 653 -26.52 -5.24 13.91
C PHE A 653 -25.70 -6.05 12.91
N ARG A 654 -25.26 -5.42 11.82
CA ARG A 654 -24.42 -6.07 10.82
C ARG A 654 -23.14 -6.62 11.46
N ARG A 655 -22.43 -5.80 12.25
CA ARG A 655 -21.19 -6.21 12.93
C ARG A 655 -21.41 -7.40 13.87
N ALA A 656 -22.43 -7.30 14.73
CA ALA A 656 -22.79 -8.32 15.72
C ALA A 656 -23.10 -9.67 15.06
N MET A 657 -24.00 -9.62 14.08
CA MET A 657 -24.60 -10.79 13.47
C MET A 657 -23.67 -11.45 12.48
N MET A 658 -22.84 -10.68 11.77
CA MET A 658 -21.76 -11.23 10.95
C MET A 658 -20.74 -11.98 11.82
N GLY A 659 -20.36 -11.42 12.98
CA GLY A 659 -19.50 -12.11 13.95
C GLY A 659 -20.07 -13.48 14.35
N ARG A 660 -21.37 -13.52 14.68
CA ARG A 660 -22.08 -14.76 15.01
C ARG A 660 -22.13 -15.76 13.87
N ALA A 661 -22.49 -15.30 12.67
CA ALA A 661 -22.61 -16.11 11.47
C ALA A 661 -21.29 -16.83 11.18
N TYR A 662 -20.17 -16.10 11.19
CA TYR A 662 -18.84 -16.69 11.01
C TYR A 662 -18.47 -17.63 12.16
N ARG A 663 -18.69 -17.28 13.43
CA ARG A 663 -18.44 -18.21 14.55
C ARG A 663 -19.18 -19.54 14.37
N ARG A 664 -20.43 -19.51 13.90
CA ARG A 664 -21.23 -20.70 13.61
C ARG A 664 -20.68 -21.48 12.42
N LEU A 665 -20.28 -20.76 11.35
CA LEU A 665 -19.61 -21.36 10.19
C LEU A 665 -18.36 -22.14 10.63
N GLY A 666 -17.57 -21.63 11.57
CA GLY A 666 -16.33 -22.27 12.01
C GLY A 666 -16.51 -23.44 12.94
N LYS A 667 -17.66 -23.48 13.61
CA LYS A 667 -18.13 -24.67 14.33
C LYS A 667 -18.85 -25.67 13.42
N GLN A 668 -18.77 -25.48 12.10
CA GLN A 668 -19.46 -26.28 11.07
C GLN A 668 -21.00 -26.33 11.24
N ARG A 669 -21.60 -25.32 11.88
CA ARG A 669 -23.05 -25.17 12.01
C ARG A 669 -23.60 -24.42 10.80
N LEU A 670 -23.55 -25.07 9.65
CA LEU A 670 -23.74 -24.43 8.33
C LEU A 670 -25.13 -23.82 8.16
N ASP A 671 -26.20 -24.50 8.59
CA ASP A 671 -27.57 -24.01 8.46
C ASP A 671 -27.83 -22.77 9.33
N GLU A 672 -27.31 -22.76 10.55
CA GLU A 672 -27.46 -21.61 11.44
C GLU A 672 -26.62 -20.41 10.98
N ALA A 673 -25.43 -20.68 10.43
CA ALA A 673 -24.61 -19.64 9.81
C ALA A 673 -25.32 -19.03 8.60
N ARG A 674 -25.89 -19.87 7.73
CA ARG A 674 -26.69 -19.43 6.57
C ARG A 674 -27.88 -18.58 7.00
N ALA A 675 -28.63 -19.01 8.02
CA ALA A 675 -29.76 -18.26 8.54
C ALA A 675 -29.35 -16.87 9.07
N ASP A 676 -28.19 -16.76 9.72
CA ASP A 676 -27.66 -15.46 10.16
C ASP A 676 -27.23 -14.58 8.99
N PHE A 677 -26.56 -15.13 7.97
CA PHE A 677 -26.19 -14.38 6.78
C PHE A 677 -27.42 -13.91 5.99
N ASP A 678 -28.45 -14.75 5.89
CA ASP A 678 -29.75 -14.38 5.30
C ASP A 678 -30.38 -13.23 6.06
N LEU A 679 -30.40 -13.30 7.39
CA LEU A 679 -30.97 -12.25 8.24
C LEU A 679 -30.24 -10.90 8.06
N VAL A 680 -28.91 -10.92 7.98
CA VAL A 680 -28.12 -9.70 7.73
C VAL A 680 -28.38 -9.15 6.33
N THR A 681 -28.38 -10.03 5.31
CA THR A 681 -28.65 -9.63 3.92
C THR A 681 -30.04 -9.02 3.79
N GLN A 682 -31.03 -9.67 4.39
CA GLN A 682 -32.41 -9.24 4.37
C GLN A 682 -32.52 -7.83 4.95
N ARG A 683 -32.00 -7.60 6.16
CA ARG A 683 -32.17 -6.34 6.89
C ARG A 683 -31.32 -5.19 6.36
N THR A 684 -30.08 -5.45 5.96
CA THR A 684 -29.13 -4.37 5.64
C THR A 684 -28.71 -4.31 4.18
N GLY A 685 -29.04 -5.31 3.37
CA GLY A 685 -28.59 -5.42 1.98
C GLY A 685 -27.07 -5.66 1.84
N SER A 686 -26.41 -6.22 2.86
CA SER A 686 -24.96 -6.41 2.84
C SER A 686 -24.56 -7.40 1.74
N LEU A 687 -23.65 -6.99 0.86
CA LEU A 687 -23.15 -7.84 -0.22
C LEU A 687 -22.27 -8.98 0.31
N GLU A 688 -21.50 -8.74 1.38
CA GLU A 688 -20.69 -9.77 2.03
C GLU A 688 -21.57 -10.90 2.55
N SER A 689 -22.60 -10.60 3.34
CA SER A 689 -23.51 -11.62 3.84
C SER A 689 -24.25 -12.33 2.70
N ALA A 690 -24.60 -11.61 1.62
CA ALA A 690 -25.20 -12.21 0.44
C ALA A 690 -24.25 -13.24 -0.22
N VAL A 691 -22.96 -12.92 -0.36
CA VAL A 691 -21.94 -13.84 -0.90
C VAL A 691 -21.82 -15.11 -0.06
N GLU A 692 -21.69 -14.96 1.26
CA GLU A 692 -21.60 -16.11 2.17
C GLU A 692 -22.84 -17.00 2.07
N SER A 693 -24.01 -16.35 2.06
CA SER A 693 -25.29 -17.03 2.01
C SER A 693 -25.52 -17.79 0.70
N MET A 694 -25.18 -17.17 -0.44
CA MET A 694 -25.18 -17.81 -1.75
C MET A 694 -24.22 -19.00 -1.79
N SER A 695 -23.00 -18.83 -1.28
CA SER A 695 -21.99 -19.89 -1.27
C SER A 695 -22.41 -21.11 -0.45
N LEU A 696 -23.03 -20.90 0.73
CA LEU A 696 -23.56 -21.99 1.55
C LEU A 696 -24.70 -22.75 0.86
N ARG A 697 -25.62 -22.04 0.17
CA ARG A 697 -26.68 -22.68 -0.63
C ARG A 697 -26.10 -23.52 -1.77
N LEU A 698 -25.14 -22.98 -2.51
CA LEU A 698 -24.50 -23.70 -3.62
C LEU A 698 -23.74 -24.94 -3.13
N ARG A 699 -23.09 -24.86 -1.95
CA ARG A 699 -22.45 -26.03 -1.32
C ARG A 699 -23.47 -27.10 -0.91
N ALA A 700 -24.66 -26.69 -0.50
CA ALA A 700 -25.77 -27.59 -0.18
C ALA A 700 -26.50 -28.15 -1.42
N GLY A 701 -26.07 -27.80 -2.64
CA GLY A 701 -26.66 -28.29 -3.88
C GLY A 701 -27.95 -27.58 -4.32
N VAL A 702 -28.27 -26.42 -3.74
CA VAL A 702 -29.41 -25.60 -4.16
C VAL A 702 -29.16 -25.02 -5.57
N SER A 703 -30.18 -25.03 -6.43
CA SER A 703 -30.03 -24.55 -7.82
C SER A 703 -29.86 -23.02 -7.88
N PRO A 704 -29.09 -22.49 -8.85
CA PRO A 704 -28.88 -21.05 -9.00
C PRO A 704 -30.17 -20.23 -9.07
N GLU A 705 -31.21 -20.75 -9.72
CA GLU A 705 -32.51 -20.08 -9.89
C GLU A 705 -33.26 -19.93 -8.56
N VAL A 706 -33.07 -20.88 -7.64
CA VAL A 706 -33.61 -20.81 -6.27
C VAL A 706 -32.79 -19.82 -5.45
N VAL A 707 -31.46 -19.84 -5.58
CA VAL A 707 -30.57 -18.89 -4.89
C VAL A 707 -30.91 -17.44 -5.27
N GLU A 708 -31.13 -17.16 -6.56
CA GLU A 708 -31.50 -15.83 -7.05
C GLU A 708 -32.82 -15.32 -6.45
N LYS A 709 -33.78 -16.22 -6.19
CA LYS A 709 -35.08 -15.88 -5.59
C LYS A 709 -35.03 -15.72 -4.07
N GLU A 710 -34.18 -16.48 -3.39
CA GLU A 710 -34.13 -16.51 -1.93
C GLU A 710 -33.21 -15.43 -1.34
N VAL A 711 -32.13 -15.06 -2.05
CA VAL A 711 -31.20 -14.03 -1.58
C VAL A 711 -31.75 -12.66 -1.92
N THR A 712 -32.46 -12.07 -0.96
CA THR A 712 -33.22 -10.83 -1.11
C THR A 712 -32.89 -9.81 -0.01
N THR A 713 -33.42 -8.60 -0.14
CA THR A 713 -33.30 -7.55 0.90
C THR A 713 -34.59 -6.75 1.05
N THR A 714 -34.87 -6.30 2.27
CA THR A 714 -35.95 -5.36 2.58
C THR A 714 -35.52 -3.90 2.40
N SER A 715 -34.22 -3.63 2.20
CA SER A 715 -33.72 -2.28 1.94
C SER A 715 -34.07 -1.83 0.52
N ALA A 716 -34.95 -0.83 0.40
CA ALA A 716 -35.39 -0.31 -0.89
C ALA A 716 -34.23 0.20 -1.76
N LYS A 717 -33.20 0.82 -1.15
CA LYS A 717 -31.99 1.31 -1.84
C LYS A 717 -31.13 0.16 -2.40
N MET A 718 -31.15 -1.01 -1.76
CA MET A 718 -30.28 -2.14 -2.12
C MET A 718 -30.99 -3.24 -2.93
N ALA A 719 -32.33 -3.25 -3.00
CA ALA A 719 -33.09 -4.30 -3.67
C ALA A 719 -32.66 -4.54 -5.13
N ARG A 720 -32.64 -3.46 -5.94
CA ARG A 720 -32.24 -3.55 -7.36
C ARG A 720 -30.73 -3.81 -7.55
N PRO A 721 -29.83 -3.08 -6.87
CA PRO A 721 -28.39 -3.38 -6.97
C PRO A 721 -28.01 -4.80 -6.54
N LEU A 722 -28.64 -5.33 -5.48
CA LEU A 722 -28.40 -6.70 -4.99
C LEU A 722 -28.80 -7.74 -6.03
N ALA A 723 -29.94 -7.58 -6.70
CA ALA A 723 -30.39 -8.53 -7.72
C ALA A 723 -29.38 -8.66 -8.87
N HIS A 724 -28.87 -7.52 -9.39
CA HIS A 724 -27.83 -7.51 -10.41
C HIS A 724 -26.53 -8.18 -9.91
N PHE A 725 -26.13 -7.90 -8.68
CA PHE A 725 -24.94 -8.52 -8.07
C PHE A 725 -25.08 -10.04 -7.90
N VAL A 726 -26.22 -10.52 -7.40
CA VAL A 726 -26.52 -11.95 -7.22
C VAL A 726 -26.44 -12.67 -8.56
N LYS A 727 -27.04 -12.11 -9.61
CA LYS A 727 -27.01 -12.68 -10.96
C LYS A 727 -25.58 -12.76 -11.50
N ALA A 728 -24.80 -11.68 -11.39
CA ALA A 728 -23.39 -11.69 -11.77
C ALA A 728 -22.57 -12.75 -11.02
N TYR A 729 -22.81 -12.88 -9.71
CA TYR A 729 -22.14 -13.88 -8.87
C TYR A 729 -22.45 -15.30 -9.32
N LEU A 730 -23.72 -15.62 -9.55
CA LEU A 730 -24.15 -16.94 -9.99
C LEU A 730 -23.59 -17.28 -11.38
N THR A 731 -23.58 -16.33 -12.31
CA THR A 731 -22.93 -16.50 -13.61
C THR A 731 -21.43 -16.77 -13.46
N ALA A 732 -20.73 -15.99 -12.62
CA ALA A 732 -19.30 -16.18 -12.37
C ALA A 732 -18.98 -17.60 -11.83
N ARG A 733 -19.84 -18.15 -10.95
CA ARG A 733 -19.68 -19.52 -10.41
C ARG A 733 -19.83 -20.63 -11.45
N GLN A 734 -20.44 -20.34 -12.60
CA GLN A 734 -20.60 -21.30 -13.69
C GLN A 734 -19.45 -21.25 -14.70
N LEU A 735 -18.68 -20.15 -14.76
CA LEU A 735 -17.61 -19.95 -15.76
C LEU A 735 -16.61 -21.11 -15.85
N PRO A 736 -16.09 -21.69 -14.74
CA PRO A 736 -15.13 -22.79 -14.83
C PRO A 736 -15.71 -24.09 -15.39
N LYS A 737 -17.04 -24.21 -15.43
CA LYS A 737 -17.76 -25.40 -15.92
C LYS A 737 -18.07 -25.32 -17.42
N LEU A 738 -17.85 -24.18 -18.06
CA LEU A 738 -18.13 -23.98 -19.47
C LEU A 738 -16.95 -24.49 -20.30
N GLU A 739 -17.19 -25.53 -21.09
CA GLU A 739 -16.16 -26.10 -21.97
C GLU A 739 -16.03 -25.40 -23.32
N ASP A 740 -17.09 -24.73 -23.78
CA ASP A 740 -17.14 -23.98 -25.03
C ASP A 740 -16.63 -22.54 -24.84
N ASP A 741 -15.63 -22.14 -25.63
CA ASP A 741 -14.97 -20.84 -25.52
C ASP A 741 -15.92 -19.67 -25.82
N ARG A 742 -16.85 -19.87 -26.77
CA ARG A 742 -17.82 -18.83 -27.14
C ARG A 742 -18.84 -18.62 -26.03
N ALA A 743 -19.37 -19.70 -25.45
CA ALA A 743 -20.27 -19.66 -24.31
C ALA A 743 -19.59 -19.05 -23.08
N HIS A 744 -18.30 -19.36 -22.85
CA HIS A 744 -17.51 -18.76 -21.78
C HIS A 744 -17.41 -17.23 -21.95
N ALA A 745 -16.94 -16.76 -23.11
CA ALA A 745 -16.80 -15.33 -23.39
C ALA A 745 -18.14 -14.56 -23.30
N GLN A 746 -19.23 -15.17 -23.79
CA GLN A 746 -20.58 -14.58 -23.66
C GLN A 746 -21.02 -14.47 -22.20
N SER A 747 -20.71 -15.48 -21.38
CA SER A 747 -21.04 -15.49 -19.95
C SER A 747 -20.22 -14.48 -19.16
N VAL A 748 -18.93 -14.30 -19.49
CA VAL A 748 -18.08 -13.23 -18.94
C VAL A 748 -18.68 -11.86 -19.26
N ALA A 749 -19.04 -11.60 -20.52
CA ALA A 749 -19.65 -10.34 -20.93
C ALA A 749 -20.99 -10.08 -20.22
N ALA A 750 -21.82 -11.12 -20.05
CA ALA A 750 -23.08 -11.01 -19.33
C ALA A 750 -22.88 -10.68 -17.84
N ALA A 751 -21.96 -11.37 -17.16
CA ALA A 751 -21.67 -11.11 -15.75
C ALA A 751 -21.14 -9.69 -15.51
N VAL A 752 -20.21 -9.23 -16.37
CA VAL A 752 -19.69 -7.84 -16.32
C VAL A 752 -20.80 -6.82 -16.57
N LYS A 753 -21.70 -7.08 -17.51
CA LYS A 753 -22.85 -6.20 -17.79
C LYS A 753 -23.75 -6.04 -16.58
N GLU A 754 -24.05 -7.12 -15.86
CA GLU A 754 -24.85 -7.07 -14.64
C GLU A 754 -24.15 -6.24 -13.54
N LEU A 755 -22.85 -6.42 -13.32
CA LEU A 755 -22.09 -5.59 -12.38
C LEU A 755 -22.12 -4.11 -12.76
N ARG A 756 -21.94 -3.78 -14.04
CA ARG A 756 -22.01 -2.39 -14.54
C ARG A 756 -23.39 -1.77 -14.34
N ALA A 757 -24.47 -2.56 -14.43
CA ALA A 757 -25.82 -2.07 -14.18
C ALA A 757 -26.04 -1.61 -12.72
N SER A 758 -25.24 -2.15 -11.78
CA SER A 758 -25.25 -1.78 -10.35
C SER A 758 -24.17 -0.76 -9.96
N TRP A 759 -23.35 -0.31 -10.93
CA TRP A 759 -22.19 0.54 -10.68
C TRP A 759 -22.52 1.90 -10.04
N PRO A 760 -23.60 2.62 -10.44
CA PRO A 760 -23.91 3.92 -9.84
C PRO A 760 -24.05 3.86 -8.31
N GLU A 761 -24.60 2.77 -7.78
CA GLU A 761 -24.81 2.54 -6.35
C GLU A 761 -23.67 1.75 -5.68
N LEU A 762 -23.02 0.83 -6.39
CA LEU A 762 -22.09 -0.14 -5.79
C LEU A 762 -20.62 0.03 -6.19
N LYS A 763 -20.24 1.03 -7.01
CA LYS A 763 -18.84 1.21 -7.43
C LYS A 763 -17.83 1.39 -6.29
N ASN A 764 -18.28 1.80 -5.12
CA ASN A 764 -17.41 1.94 -3.94
C ASN A 764 -17.49 0.72 -3.00
N GLN A 765 -18.08 -0.38 -3.45
CA GLN A 765 -18.24 -1.61 -2.68
C GLN A 765 -17.16 -2.63 -3.06
N ARG A 766 -16.32 -3.00 -2.09
CA ARG A 766 -15.23 -3.98 -2.25
C ARG A 766 -15.68 -5.31 -2.85
N ALA A 767 -16.88 -5.79 -2.51
CA ALA A 767 -17.41 -7.07 -3.01
C ALA A 767 -17.66 -7.05 -4.52
N VAL A 768 -18.06 -5.91 -5.09
CA VAL A 768 -18.25 -5.73 -6.54
C VAL A 768 -16.92 -5.81 -7.26
N HIS A 769 -15.91 -5.11 -6.77
CA HIS A 769 -14.57 -5.16 -7.34
C HIS A 769 -13.93 -6.53 -7.20
N ALA A 770 -14.07 -7.20 -6.05
CA ALA A 770 -13.57 -8.56 -5.86
C ALA A 770 -14.21 -9.55 -6.86
N LEU A 771 -15.53 -9.47 -7.08
CA LEU A 771 -16.23 -10.32 -8.03
C LEU A 771 -15.85 -10.00 -9.48
N TYR A 772 -15.72 -8.72 -9.83
CA TYR A 772 -15.24 -8.31 -11.15
C TYR A 772 -13.84 -8.87 -11.41
N GLY A 773 -12.93 -8.71 -10.43
CA GLY A 773 -11.58 -9.27 -10.49
C GLY A 773 -11.60 -10.77 -10.72
N ALA A 774 -12.45 -11.51 -9.99
CA ALA A 774 -12.60 -12.95 -10.13
C ALA A 774 -13.12 -13.37 -11.51
N ILE A 775 -14.10 -12.65 -12.08
CA ILE A 775 -14.61 -12.92 -13.43
C ILE A 775 -13.49 -12.77 -14.47
N GLN A 776 -12.71 -11.71 -14.38
CA GLN A 776 -11.60 -11.44 -15.30
C GLN A 776 -10.43 -12.41 -15.10
N HIS A 777 -10.21 -12.85 -13.86
CA HIS A 777 -9.21 -13.85 -13.53
C HIS A 777 -9.56 -15.20 -14.16
N GLU A 778 -10.82 -15.63 -14.08
CA GLU A 778 -11.30 -16.84 -14.76
C GLU A 778 -11.20 -16.74 -16.29
N ASP A 779 -11.52 -15.57 -16.86
CA ASP A 779 -11.36 -15.30 -18.30
C ASP A 779 -9.88 -15.41 -18.72
N PHE A 780 -8.95 -14.89 -17.93
CA PHE A 780 -7.51 -15.08 -18.14
C PHE A 780 -7.10 -16.56 -18.04
N LEU A 781 -7.61 -17.29 -17.06
CA LEU A 781 -7.28 -18.72 -16.92
C LEU A 781 -7.75 -19.54 -18.12
N ARG A 782 -8.84 -19.13 -18.78
CA ARG A 782 -9.36 -19.81 -19.96
C ARG A 782 -8.68 -19.36 -21.26
N GLY A 783 -8.61 -18.04 -21.49
CA GLY A 783 -8.15 -17.46 -22.75
C GLY A 783 -6.65 -17.15 -22.81
N HIS A 784 -5.97 -17.12 -21.66
CA HIS A 784 -4.58 -16.66 -21.51
C HIS A 784 -4.32 -15.25 -22.07
N ASP A 785 -5.37 -14.43 -22.19
CA ASP A 785 -5.27 -13.04 -22.63
C ASP A 785 -4.68 -12.17 -21.50
N PRO A 786 -3.48 -11.59 -21.68
CA PRO A 786 -2.88 -10.71 -20.68
C PRO A 786 -3.78 -9.52 -20.30
N SER A 787 -4.66 -9.07 -21.20
CA SER A 787 -5.58 -7.96 -20.93
C SER A 787 -6.63 -8.33 -19.87
N ALA A 788 -7.04 -9.60 -19.79
CA ALA A 788 -7.93 -10.09 -18.75
C ALA A 788 -7.23 -10.15 -17.39
N ALA A 789 -5.96 -10.57 -17.36
CA ALA A 789 -5.15 -10.54 -16.14
C ALA A 789 -4.93 -9.11 -15.62
N GLU A 790 -4.68 -8.15 -16.51
CA GLU A 790 -4.54 -6.73 -16.15
C GLU A 790 -5.81 -6.19 -15.49
N ARG A 791 -6.98 -6.44 -16.11
CA ARG A 791 -8.28 -6.07 -15.54
C ARG A 791 -8.52 -6.74 -14.18
N ALA A 792 -8.20 -8.03 -14.06
CA ALA A 792 -8.33 -8.76 -12.79
C ALA A 792 -7.48 -8.12 -11.69
N ASN A 793 -6.20 -7.85 -11.98
CA ASN A 793 -5.25 -7.23 -11.06
C ASN A 793 -5.77 -5.88 -10.57
N ARG A 794 -6.23 -5.02 -11.50
CA ARG A 794 -6.79 -3.70 -11.16
C ARG A 794 -7.97 -3.82 -10.20
N HIS A 795 -8.96 -4.65 -10.52
CA HIS A 795 -10.15 -4.76 -9.68
C HIS A 795 -9.84 -5.37 -8.32
N TYR A 796 -8.88 -6.29 -8.22
CA TYR A 796 -8.43 -6.77 -6.91
C TYR A 796 -7.69 -5.70 -6.10
N LEU A 797 -6.90 -4.83 -6.72
CA LEU A 797 -6.23 -3.71 -6.04
C LEU A 797 -7.25 -2.68 -5.53
N ILE A 798 -8.22 -2.28 -6.37
CA ILE A 798 -9.30 -1.39 -5.93
C ILE A 798 -10.09 -2.03 -4.79
N ALA A 799 -10.40 -3.33 -4.90
CA ALA A 799 -11.06 -4.04 -3.83
C ALA A 799 -10.23 -3.99 -2.55
N LEU A 800 -8.91 -4.18 -2.64
CA LEU A 800 -7.96 -4.20 -1.51
C LEU A 800 -7.88 -2.84 -0.83
N ASP A 801 -7.94 -1.74 -1.57
CA ASP A 801 -7.98 -0.38 -1.01
C ASP A 801 -9.31 -0.07 -0.31
N LEU A 802 -10.41 -0.61 -0.86
CA LEU A 802 -11.72 -0.56 -0.22
C LEU A 802 -11.80 -1.52 0.97
N VAL A 803 -10.86 -2.46 1.11
CA VAL A 803 -10.70 -3.27 2.34
C VAL A 803 -10.08 -2.39 3.41
N ARG A 804 -10.95 -1.91 4.30
CA ARG A 804 -10.57 -1.25 5.56
C ARG A 804 -10.02 -2.30 6.55
N ASN A 805 -10.63 -2.44 7.72
CA ASN A 805 -10.18 -3.37 8.76
C ASN A 805 -10.73 -4.80 8.58
N ASN A 806 -11.24 -5.15 7.39
CA ASN A 806 -11.78 -6.47 7.10
C ASN A 806 -10.67 -7.44 6.70
N ILE A 807 -10.02 -8.03 7.71
CA ILE A 807 -8.89 -8.98 7.56
C ILE A 807 -9.26 -10.14 6.61
N ARG A 808 -10.51 -10.59 6.66
CA ARG A 808 -11.03 -11.69 5.85
C ARG A 808 -10.95 -11.39 4.35
N TYR A 809 -11.50 -10.24 3.95
CA TYR A 809 -11.39 -9.77 2.56
C TYR A 809 -9.94 -9.45 2.18
N ARG A 810 -9.14 -8.88 3.10
CA ARG A 810 -7.72 -8.58 2.85
C ARG A 810 -6.97 -9.85 2.49
N ALA A 811 -7.12 -10.89 3.30
CA ALA A 811 -6.55 -12.21 3.07
C ALA A 811 -7.04 -12.83 1.75
N MET A 812 -8.35 -12.75 1.45
CA MET A 812 -8.86 -13.25 0.17
C MET A 812 -8.21 -12.56 -1.04
N LEU A 813 -8.15 -11.22 -1.03
CA LEU A 813 -7.64 -10.43 -2.15
C LEU A 813 -6.12 -10.55 -2.32
N LEU A 814 -5.36 -10.59 -1.22
CA LEU A 814 -3.92 -10.86 -1.27
C LEU A 814 -3.63 -12.24 -1.86
N GLY A 815 -4.43 -13.25 -1.48
CA GLY A 815 -4.35 -14.58 -2.09
C GLY A 815 -4.66 -14.55 -3.59
N ALA A 816 -5.73 -13.86 -3.99
CA ALA A 816 -6.10 -13.74 -5.40
C ALA A 816 -5.04 -13.00 -6.24
N LEU A 817 -4.51 -11.89 -5.74
CA LEU A 817 -3.42 -11.13 -6.37
C LEU A 817 -2.14 -11.96 -6.48
N GLY A 818 -1.77 -12.67 -5.41
CA GLY A 818 -0.61 -13.56 -5.40
C GLY A 818 -0.74 -14.70 -6.41
N LEU A 819 -1.91 -15.34 -6.47
CA LEU A 819 -2.21 -16.40 -7.44
C LEU A 819 -2.18 -15.86 -8.88
N LEU A 820 -2.85 -14.74 -9.14
CA LEU A 820 -2.90 -14.09 -10.46
C LEU A 820 -1.48 -13.78 -10.94
N ASN A 821 -0.67 -13.09 -10.13
CA ASN A 821 0.69 -12.72 -10.52
C ASN A 821 1.60 -13.95 -10.69
N THR A 822 1.41 -15.01 -9.90
CA THR A 822 2.13 -16.28 -10.10
C THR A 822 1.77 -16.93 -11.43
N GLN A 823 0.50 -16.85 -11.85
CA GLN A 823 0.01 -17.45 -13.09
C GLN A 823 0.42 -16.63 -14.33
N VAL A 824 0.50 -15.30 -14.20
CA VAL A 824 1.05 -14.42 -15.24
C VAL A 824 2.57 -14.59 -15.38
N GLY A 825 3.27 -14.94 -14.30
CA GLY A 825 4.73 -15.10 -14.28
C GLY A 825 5.49 -13.96 -13.59
N ASN A 826 4.78 -13.05 -12.91
CA ASN A 826 5.35 -11.92 -12.17
C ASN A 826 5.79 -12.35 -10.76
N PHE A 827 6.78 -13.24 -10.66
CA PHE A 827 7.09 -13.95 -9.41
C PHE A 827 7.53 -13.04 -8.25
N HIS A 828 8.28 -11.97 -8.52
CA HIS A 828 8.66 -11.00 -7.48
C HIS A 828 7.43 -10.28 -6.87
N ILE A 829 6.52 -9.81 -7.73
CA ILE A 829 5.28 -9.14 -7.31
C ILE A 829 4.37 -10.12 -6.57
N ALA A 830 4.22 -11.34 -7.11
CA ALA A 830 3.43 -12.39 -6.51
C ALA A 830 3.89 -12.68 -5.08
N LEU A 831 5.21 -12.80 -4.87
CA LEU A 831 5.79 -13.10 -3.57
C LEU A 831 5.43 -12.04 -2.51
N GLY A 832 5.47 -10.76 -2.87
CA GLY A 832 5.05 -9.69 -1.96
C GLY A 832 3.61 -9.84 -1.46
N TYR A 833 2.68 -10.24 -2.33
CA TYR A 833 1.29 -10.50 -1.92
C TYR A 833 1.14 -11.81 -1.13
N LEU A 834 1.83 -12.88 -1.55
CA LEU A 834 1.76 -14.19 -0.90
C LEU A 834 2.35 -14.16 0.51
N GLU A 835 3.47 -13.44 0.72
CA GLU A 835 4.06 -13.23 2.05
C GLU A 835 3.14 -12.39 2.95
N GLN A 836 2.49 -11.36 2.41
CA GLN A 836 1.46 -10.63 3.16
C GLN A 836 0.24 -11.50 3.46
N ARG A 837 -0.12 -12.41 2.56
CA ARG A 837 -1.23 -13.35 2.78
C ARG A 837 -0.91 -14.33 3.91
N ASP A 838 0.31 -14.86 3.95
CA ASP A 838 0.77 -15.84 4.95
C ASP A 838 0.81 -15.27 6.37
N LYS A 839 0.81 -13.94 6.55
CA LYS A 839 0.65 -13.30 7.87
C LYS A 839 -0.71 -13.53 8.51
N TRP A 840 -1.69 -14.03 7.75
CA TRP A 840 -3.06 -14.26 8.21
C TRP A 840 -3.41 -15.75 8.20
N PRO A 841 -4.18 -16.25 9.17
CA PRO A 841 -4.55 -17.67 9.24
C PRO A 841 -5.36 -18.13 8.02
N TYR A 842 -5.23 -19.42 7.70
CA TYR A 842 -6.09 -20.10 6.73
C TYR A 842 -7.31 -20.68 7.44
N VAL A 843 -8.43 -20.72 6.72
CA VAL A 843 -9.71 -21.27 7.18
C VAL A 843 -9.61 -22.77 7.39
N ASP A 844 -9.01 -23.42 6.39
CA ASP A 844 -8.71 -24.82 6.33
C ASP A 844 -7.47 -25.03 5.44
N ASN A 845 -6.96 -26.26 5.42
CA ASN A 845 -5.82 -26.63 4.61
C ASN A 845 -6.09 -26.53 3.09
N ALA A 846 -7.37 -26.55 2.66
CA ALA A 846 -7.71 -26.42 1.25
C ALA A 846 -7.44 -24.99 0.74
N ALA A 847 -7.81 -23.98 1.54
CA ALA A 847 -7.52 -22.58 1.26
C ALA A 847 -6.01 -22.26 1.28
N GLY A 848 -5.25 -22.94 2.15
CA GLY A 848 -3.79 -22.77 2.26
C GLY A 848 -3.02 -23.41 1.11
N LEU A 849 -3.45 -24.58 0.64
CA LEU A 849 -2.71 -25.38 -0.34
C LEU A 849 -2.33 -24.60 -1.60
N ALA A 850 -3.27 -23.88 -2.21
CA ALA A 850 -3.03 -23.14 -3.45
C ALA A 850 -2.02 -21.99 -3.24
N VAL A 851 -2.11 -21.28 -2.12
CA VAL A 851 -1.21 -20.18 -1.78
C VAL A 851 0.20 -20.72 -1.49
N SER A 852 0.33 -21.79 -0.72
CA SER A 852 1.62 -22.42 -0.42
C SER A 852 2.30 -22.95 -1.68
N LEU A 853 1.57 -23.62 -2.59
CA LEU A 853 2.11 -24.09 -3.87
C LEU A 853 2.54 -22.93 -4.78
N ALA A 854 1.73 -21.87 -4.86
CA ALA A 854 2.08 -20.68 -5.64
C ALA A 854 3.31 -19.97 -5.08
N ARG A 855 3.40 -19.85 -3.75
CA ARG A 855 4.56 -19.28 -3.06
C ARG A 855 5.81 -20.11 -3.29
N ALA A 856 5.73 -21.43 -3.14
CA ALA A 856 6.84 -22.33 -3.42
C ALA A 856 7.36 -22.16 -4.86
N ARG A 857 6.45 -22.07 -5.83
CA ARG A 857 6.80 -21.78 -7.22
C ARG A 857 7.45 -20.41 -7.41
N ALA A 858 6.87 -19.36 -6.81
CA ALA A 858 7.41 -18.01 -6.92
C ALA A 858 8.83 -17.93 -6.32
N LEU A 859 9.05 -18.53 -5.15
CA LEU A 859 10.35 -18.62 -4.49
C LEU A 859 11.41 -19.30 -5.36
N LEU A 860 11.04 -20.40 -6.05
CA LEU A 860 11.96 -21.08 -6.96
C LEU A 860 12.40 -20.15 -8.11
N HIS A 861 11.46 -19.43 -8.72
CA HIS A 861 11.75 -18.57 -9.87
C HIS A 861 12.53 -17.30 -9.52
N VAL A 862 12.59 -16.92 -8.25
CA VAL A 862 13.41 -15.78 -7.77
C VAL A 862 14.75 -16.22 -7.15
N GLY A 863 15.14 -17.49 -7.29
CA GLY A 863 16.42 -18.03 -6.78
C GLY A 863 16.47 -18.18 -5.25
N ARG A 864 15.33 -18.51 -4.62
CA ARG A 864 15.21 -18.81 -3.18
C ARG A 864 14.83 -20.28 -2.97
N GLU A 865 15.68 -21.21 -3.44
CA GLU A 865 15.41 -22.64 -3.51
C GLU A 865 15.13 -23.26 -2.12
N ASP A 866 15.90 -22.89 -1.10
CA ASP A 866 15.73 -23.42 0.26
C ASP A 866 14.36 -23.11 0.87
N GLU A 867 13.86 -21.90 0.64
CA GLU A 867 12.54 -21.47 1.09
C GLU A 867 11.43 -22.06 0.22
N SER A 868 11.68 -22.21 -1.08
CA SER A 868 10.78 -22.91 -2.00
C SER A 868 10.53 -24.35 -1.55
N ALA A 869 11.59 -25.08 -1.19
CA ALA A 869 11.49 -26.45 -0.66
C ALA A 869 10.65 -26.50 0.63
N GLN A 870 10.89 -25.58 1.57
CA GLN A 870 10.12 -25.50 2.82
C GLN A 870 8.63 -25.22 2.56
N ALA A 871 8.32 -24.28 1.66
CA ALA A 871 6.94 -23.95 1.31
C ALA A 871 6.21 -25.12 0.62
N ALA A 872 6.91 -25.92 -0.20
CA ALA A 872 6.33 -27.11 -0.81
C ALA A 872 6.15 -28.27 0.18
N ASP A 873 7.07 -28.48 1.12
CA ASP A 873 6.89 -29.44 2.22
C ASP A 873 5.69 -29.07 3.11
N GLN A 874 5.47 -27.76 3.36
CA GLN A 874 4.27 -27.28 4.06
C GLN A 874 3.00 -27.60 3.28
N ALA A 875 2.99 -27.37 1.95
CA ALA A 875 1.86 -27.72 1.10
C ALA A 875 1.57 -29.24 1.14
N LEU A 876 2.60 -30.09 1.12
CA LEU A 876 2.46 -31.54 1.26
C LEU A 876 1.89 -31.92 2.63
N ALA A 877 2.37 -31.31 3.71
CA ALA A 877 1.85 -31.55 5.06
C ALA A 877 0.36 -31.17 5.18
N MET A 878 -0.09 -30.10 4.52
CA MET A 878 -1.51 -29.73 4.45
C MET A 878 -2.36 -30.82 3.77
N VAL A 879 -1.85 -31.41 2.68
CA VAL A 879 -2.52 -32.52 1.98
C VAL A 879 -2.57 -33.77 2.85
N ASP A 880 -1.45 -34.15 3.45
CA ASP A 880 -1.34 -35.36 4.29
C ASP A 880 -2.24 -35.29 5.53
N ALA A 881 -2.40 -34.09 6.11
CA ALA A 881 -3.29 -33.86 7.25
C ALA A 881 -4.79 -33.88 6.90
N THR A 882 -5.16 -33.86 5.61
CA THR A 882 -6.54 -33.59 5.18
C THR A 882 -7.06 -34.60 4.15
N PRO A 883 -7.87 -35.61 4.55
CA PRO A 883 -8.34 -36.65 3.63
C PRO A 883 -9.07 -36.16 2.37
N LYS A 884 -9.79 -35.04 2.46
CA LYS A 884 -10.49 -34.42 1.30
C LYS A 884 -9.53 -33.88 0.23
N LEU A 885 -8.26 -33.66 0.57
CA LEU A 885 -7.22 -33.18 -0.34
C LEU A 885 -6.41 -34.33 -0.95
N ALA A 886 -6.73 -35.60 -0.66
CA ALA A 886 -5.98 -36.76 -1.14
C ALA A 886 -5.81 -36.80 -2.68
N LYS A 887 -6.76 -36.23 -3.44
CA LYS A 887 -6.67 -36.08 -4.90
C LYS A 887 -5.49 -35.20 -5.37
N PHE A 888 -4.90 -34.41 -4.49
CA PHE A 888 -3.75 -33.53 -4.78
C PHE A 888 -2.43 -34.11 -4.27
N THR A 889 -2.41 -35.32 -3.71
CA THR A 889 -1.21 -35.94 -3.13
C THR A 889 -0.07 -36.02 -4.14
N THR A 890 -0.32 -36.52 -5.35
CA THR A 890 0.70 -36.63 -6.40
C THR A 890 1.27 -35.26 -6.78
N LEU A 891 0.42 -34.24 -6.92
CA LEU A 891 0.86 -32.88 -7.24
C LEU A 891 1.75 -32.30 -6.13
N ALA A 892 1.33 -32.42 -4.86
CA ALA A 892 2.09 -31.89 -3.74
C ALA A 892 3.42 -32.64 -3.55
N LEU A 893 3.43 -33.96 -3.75
CA LEU A 893 4.64 -34.79 -3.72
C LEU A 893 5.64 -34.37 -4.80
N ASP A 894 5.19 -34.28 -6.05
CA ASP A 894 6.05 -33.89 -7.19
C ASP A 894 6.69 -32.52 -6.94
N ARG A 895 5.90 -31.52 -6.50
CA ARG A 895 6.43 -30.18 -6.22
C ARG A 895 7.41 -30.18 -5.05
N ALA A 896 7.11 -30.89 -3.96
CA ALA A 896 8.00 -30.99 -2.82
C ALA A 896 9.30 -31.72 -3.16
N ALA A 897 9.23 -32.81 -3.96
CA ALA A 897 10.40 -33.56 -4.40
C ALA A 897 11.30 -32.70 -5.30
N LEU A 898 10.72 -32.05 -6.31
CA LEU A 898 11.45 -31.20 -7.25
C LEU A 898 12.11 -30.01 -6.55
N TYR A 899 11.43 -29.35 -5.62
CA TYR A 899 11.98 -28.16 -4.97
C TYR A 899 13.02 -28.52 -3.90
N ASN A 900 12.88 -29.65 -3.21
CA ASN A 900 13.95 -30.18 -2.38
C ASN A 900 15.18 -30.59 -3.22
N LEU A 901 14.98 -31.14 -4.42
CA LEU A 901 16.07 -31.44 -5.34
C LEU A 901 16.80 -30.16 -5.78
N ALA A 902 16.06 -29.11 -6.15
CA ALA A 902 16.62 -27.81 -6.53
C ALA A 902 17.40 -27.14 -5.38
N ALA A 903 16.93 -27.30 -4.13
CA ALA A 903 17.61 -26.82 -2.93
C ALA A 903 18.81 -27.68 -2.49
N GLY A 904 19.19 -28.71 -3.25
CA GLY A 904 20.29 -29.60 -2.88
C GLY A 904 20.00 -30.54 -1.69
N ARG A 905 18.73 -30.68 -1.28
CA ARG A 905 18.30 -31.56 -0.17
C ARG A 905 18.02 -32.98 -0.70
N PHE A 906 19.07 -33.62 -1.22
CA PHE A 906 18.94 -34.83 -2.02
C PHE A 906 18.29 -36.02 -1.30
N GLU A 907 18.62 -36.27 -0.04
CA GLU A 907 18.01 -37.35 0.78
C GLU A 907 16.49 -37.16 0.93
N ARG A 908 16.06 -35.91 1.21
CA ARG A 908 14.64 -35.58 1.32
C ARG A 908 13.93 -35.70 -0.01
N ALA A 909 14.54 -35.19 -1.09
CA ALA A 909 14.00 -35.31 -2.45
C ALA A 909 13.83 -36.78 -2.87
N LEU A 910 14.83 -37.61 -2.59
CA LEU A 910 14.80 -39.04 -2.89
C LEU A 910 13.66 -39.75 -2.14
N ALA A 911 13.52 -39.50 -0.83
CA ALA A 911 12.42 -40.07 -0.04
C ALA A 911 11.03 -39.67 -0.58
N LEU A 912 10.89 -38.44 -1.09
CA LEU A 912 9.65 -37.96 -1.70
C LEU A 912 9.39 -38.61 -3.07
N TYR A 913 10.41 -38.74 -3.93
CA TYR A 913 10.28 -39.46 -5.21
C TYR A 913 9.99 -40.95 -5.01
N ASP A 914 10.58 -41.59 -4.01
CA ASP A 914 10.29 -42.99 -3.65
C ASP A 914 8.82 -43.17 -3.23
N ARG A 915 8.22 -42.16 -2.63
CA ARG A 915 6.78 -42.13 -2.29
C ARG A 915 5.89 -41.80 -3.49
N GLU A 916 6.35 -40.96 -4.41
CA GLU A 916 5.60 -40.52 -5.59
C GLU A 916 5.53 -41.59 -6.69
N LEU A 917 6.67 -42.21 -7.00
CA LEU A 917 6.88 -43.07 -8.17
C LEU A 917 5.84 -44.20 -8.30
N PRO A 918 5.45 -44.96 -7.25
CA PRO A 918 4.43 -46.00 -7.38
C PRO A 918 3.07 -45.48 -7.86
N THR A 919 2.72 -44.25 -7.47
CA THR A 919 1.46 -43.61 -7.87
C THR A 919 1.48 -43.20 -9.34
N VAL A 920 2.65 -42.76 -9.83
CA VAL A 920 2.85 -42.35 -11.23
C VAL A 920 2.93 -43.58 -12.16
N GLU A 921 3.54 -44.68 -11.69
CA GLU A 921 3.60 -45.95 -12.42
C GLU A 921 2.22 -46.59 -12.59
N THR A 922 1.37 -46.54 -11.56
CA THR A 922 0.00 -47.09 -11.60
C THR A 922 -1.02 -46.18 -12.28
N GLY A 923 -0.64 -44.95 -12.64
CA GLY A 923 -1.48 -44.00 -13.37
C GLY A 923 -1.83 -44.44 -14.80
N PRO A 924 -2.70 -43.69 -15.51
CA PRO A 924 -3.09 -43.98 -16.90
C PRO A 924 -1.87 -44.10 -17.83
N SER A 925 -1.94 -44.98 -18.83
CA SER A 925 -0.91 -45.12 -19.88
C SER A 925 -1.20 -44.26 -21.11
N ASP A 926 -1.88 -43.12 -20.92
CA ASP A 926 -2.07 -42.12 -21.96
C ASP A 926 -0.79 -41.29 -22.18
N ALA A 927 -0.83 -40.35 -23.13
CA ALA A 927 0.34 -39.55 -23.48
C ALA A 927 0.90 -38.76 -22.29
N GLU A 928 0.04 -38.22 -21.42
CA GLU A 928 0.49 -37.48 -20.23
C GLU A 928 1.11 -38.40 -19.18
N GLY A 929 0.52 -39.56 -18.93
CA GLY A 929 1.03 -40.55 -17.99
C GLY A 929 2.40 -41.10 -18.38
N LEU A 930 2.60 -41.42 -19.67
CA LEU A 930 3.91 -41.85 -20.19
C LEU A 930 4.99 -40.78 -20.02
N ARG A 931 4.65 -39.52 -20.31
CA ARG A 931 5.56 -38.38 -20.11
C ARG A 931 5.92 -38.20 -18.63
N ASN A 932 4.93 -38.29 -17.74
CA ASN A 932 5.15 -38.08 -16.30
C ASN A 932 6.04 -39.18 -15.71
N ARG A 933 5.85 -40.45 -16.09
CA ARG A 933 6.74 -41.56 -15.67
C ARG A 933 8.20 -41.30 -16.04
N LEU A 934 8.46 -40.86 -17.27
CA LEU A 934 9.79 -40.52 -17.74
C LEU A 934 10.43 -39.39 -16.92
N VAL A 935 9.69 -38.29 -16.72
CA VAL A 935 10.20 -37.09 -16.03
C VAL A 935 10.48 -37.37 -14.55
N VAL A 936 9.58 -38.06 -13.86
CA VAL A 936 9.73 -38.40 -12.44
C VAL A 936 10.92 -39.34 -12.23
N ARG A 937 11.10 -40.36 -13.07
CA ARG A 937 12.29 -41.23 -13.01
C ARG A 937 13.59 -40.46 -13.24
N LEU A 938 13.63 -39.61 -14.26
CA LEU A 938 14.82 -38.82 -14.56
C LEU A 938 15.20 -37.89 -13.39
N ALA A 939 14.21 -37.26 -12.74
CA ALA A 939 14.44 -36.42 -11.57
C ALA A 939 14.87 -37.25 -10.34
N ARG A 940 14.29 -38.45 -10.16
CA ARG A 940 14.72 -39.42 -9.14
C ARG A 940 16.17 -39.83 -9.33
N CYS A 941 16.64 -40.11 -10.56
CA CYS A 941 18.07 -40.39 -10.81
C CYS A 941 18.99 -39.29 -10.29
N ALA A 942 18.59 -38.02 -10.48
CA ALA A 942 19.38 -36.88 -9.98
C ALA A 942 19.38 -36.82 -8.44
N ALA A 943 18.24 -37.11 -7.79
CA ALA A 943 18.17 -37.21 -6.34
C ALA A 943 18.98 -38.38 -5.78
N GLU A 944 18.93 -39.55 -6.44
CA GLU A 944 19.72 -40.74 -6.09
C GLU A 944 21.23 -40.46 -6.16
N LEU A 945 21.68 -39.81 -7.23
CA LEU A 945 23.08 -39.38 -7.33
C LEU A 945 23.45 -38.37 -6.25
N GLY A 946 22.63 -37.35 -6.02
CA GLY A 946 22.87 -36.37 -4.97
C GLY A 946 22.95 -36.99 -3.56
N ALA A 947 22.13 -38.02 -3.29
CA ALA A 947 22.10 -38.78 -2.04
C ALA A 947 23.20 -39.88 -1.96
N GLY A 948 24.12 -39.94 -2.92
CA GLY A 948 25.23 -40.90 -2.89
C GLY A 948 24.84 -42.34 -3.23
N GLN A 949 23.78 -42.55 -4.01
CA GLN A 949 23.29 -43.88 -4.44
C GLN A 949 23.44 -44.08 -5.96
N PRO A 950 24.67 -44.06 -6.52
CA PRO A 950 24.90 -44.08 -7.98
C PRO A 950 24.44 -45.38 -8.66
N GLN A 951 24.44 -46.52 -7.96
CA GLN A 951 23.98 -47.79 -8.51
C GLN A 951 22.47 -47.77 -8.84
N ARG A 952 21.65 -47.25 -7.92
CA ARG A 952 20.21 -47.09 -8.13
C ARG A 952 19.93 -46.12 -9.28
N ALA A 953 20.70 -45.03 -9.35
CA ALA A 953 20.58 -44.06 -10.43
C ALA A 953 20.80 -44.69 -11.82
N LEU A 954 21.77 -45.62 -11.95
CA LEU A 954 21.98 -46.36 -13.19
C LEU A 954 20.78 -47.25 -13.55
N GLU A 955 20.17 -47.93 -12.57
CA GLU A 955 19.00 -48.79 -12.81
C GLU A 955 17.78 -48.00 -13.34
N ASP A 956 17.54 -46.80 -12.78
CA ASP A 956 16.48 -45.92 -13.29
C ASP A 956 16.87 -45.26 -14.62
N LEU A 957 18.15 -44.91 -14.82
CA LEU A 957 18.63 -44.37 -16.11
C LEU A 957 18.47 -45.37 -17.26
N ASP A 958 18.71 -46.65 -17.02
CA ASP A 958 18.47 -47.71 -18.01
C ASP A 958 16.99 -47.82 -18.43
N ARG A 959 16.06 -47.46 -17.54
CA ARG A 959 14.64 -47.35 -17.88
C ARG A 959 14.36 -46.08 -18.66
N VAL A 960 14.87 -44.93 -18.20
CA VAL A 960 14.73 -43.64 -18.87
C VAL A 960 15.23 -43.68 -20.31
N GLU A 961 16.39 -44.27 -20.56
CA GLU A 961 16.95 -44.36 -21.91
C GLU A 961 16.13 -45.26 -22.83
N ARG A 962 15.61 -46.38 -22.31
CA ARG A 962 14.66 -47.23 -23.05
C ARG A 962 13.39 -46.45 -23.40
N ASP A 963 12.83 -45.71 -22.45
CA ASP A 963 11.64 -44.89 -22.66
C ASP A 963 11.91 -43.79 -23.71
N LEU A 964 13.07 -43.12 -23.68
CA LEU A 964 13.46 -42.11 -24.68
C LEU A 964 13.59 -42.64 -26.12
N THR A 965 13.72 -43.96 -26.29
CA THR A 965 13.74 -44.63 -27.60
C THR A 965 12.39 -45.21 -28.00
N THR A 966 11.42 -45.25 -27.08
CA THR A 966 10.10 -45.85 -27.32
C THR A 966 9.20 -44.89 -28.12
N PRO A 967 8.63 -45.30 -29.28
CA PRO A 967 7.83 -44.42 -30.13
C PRO A 967 6.63 -43.79 -29.41
N ALA A 968 5.96 -44.57 -28.55
CA ALA A 968 4.81 -44.09 -27.78
C ALA A 968 5.20 -42.94 -26.83
N VAL A 969 6.37 -43.03 -26.18
CA VAL A 969 6.89 -41.97 -25.29
C VAL A 969 7.36 -40.77 -26.10
N GLN A 970 8.06 -40.98 -27.23
CA GLN A 970 8.52 -39.89 -28.10
C GLN A 970 7.37 -39.01 -28.61
N ALA A 971 6.22 -39.60 -28.93
CA ALA A 971 5.02 -38.88 -29.33
C ALA A 971 4.50 -37.93 -28.23
N THR A 972 4.85 -38.18 -26.96
CA THR A 972 4.43 -37.36 -25.80
C THR A 972 5.36 -36.18 -25.51
N LEU A 973 6.56 -36.16 -26.11
CA LEU A 973 7.58 -35.16 -25.83
C LEU A 973 7.32 -33.85 -26.60
N ASN A 974 6.14 -33.28 -26.43
CA ASN A 974 5.76 -31.99 -27.02
C ASN A 974 5.74 -30.88 -25.96
N GLN A 975 6.10 -29.67 -26.38
CA GLN A 975 5.99 -28.46 -25.59
C GLN A 975 5.56 -27.31 -26.52
N ALA A 976 4.89 -26.31 -25.96
CA ALA A 976 4.55 -25.11 -26.71
C ALA A 976 5.85 -24.44 -27.20
N HIS A 977 5.84 -23.96 -28.45
CA HIS A 977 6.96 -23.25 -29.07
C HIS A 977 8.28 -24.05 -29.24
N THR A 978 8.25 -25.39 -29.10
CA THR A 978 9.42 -26.26 -29.30
C THR A 978 9.07 -27.52 -30.07
N THR A 979 10.02 -28.06 -30.85
CA THR A 979 9.81 -29.29 -31.61
C THR A 979 10.02 -30.53 -30.73
N PRO A 980 9.32 -31.65 -30.99
CA PRO A 980 9.51 -32.87 -30.20
C PRO A 980 10.95 -33.39 -30.17
N GLN A 981 11.68 -33.17 -31.26
CA GLN A 981 13.09 -33.53 -31.39
C GLN A 981 13.99 -32.70 -30.46
N GLN A 982 13.68 -31.41 -30.27
CA GLN A 982 14.40 -30.56 -29.32
C GLN A 982 14.16 -31.02 -27.87
N VAL A 983 12.91 -31.31 -27.51
CA VAL A 983 12.56 -31.81 -26.18
C VAL A 983 13.24 -33.16 -25.90
N GLN A 984 13.23 -34.07 -26.88
CA GLN A 984 13.92 -35.36 -26.76
C GLN A 984 15.43 -35.20 -26.58
N ARG A 985 16.06 -34.30 -27.35
CA ARG A 985 17.50 -34.02 -27.23
C ARG A 985 17.85 -33.49 -25.84
N ALA A 986 17.04 -32.58 -25.28
CA ALA A 986 17.25 -32.04 -23.94
C ALA A 986 17.24 -33.15 -22.87
N TYR A 987 16.27 -34.08 -22.92
CA TYR A 987 16.25 -35.20 -21.97
C TYR A 987 17.43 -36.15 -22.14
N ARG A 988 17.88 -36.42 -23.38
CA ARG A 988 19.07 -37.24 -23.63
C ARG A 988 20.35 -36.59 -23.11
N LEU A 989 20.49 -35.27 -23.24
CA LEU A 989 21.61 -34.50 -22.68
C LEU A 989 21.67 -34.63 -21.16
N ILE A 990 20.51 -34.53 -20.49
CA ILE A 990 20.40 -34.71 -19.03
C ILE A 990 20.76 -36.15 -18.65
N ALA A 991 20.16 -37.15 -19.29
CA ALA A 991 20.40 -38.56 -19.01
C ALA A 991 21.87 -38.95 -19.16
N ALA A 992 22.52 -38.55 -20.27
CA ALA A 992 23.94 -38.80 -20.51
C ALA A 992 24.84 -38.14 -19.44
N GLY A 993 24.49 -36.93 -19.00
CA GLY A 993 25.20 -36.24 -17.92
C GLY A 993 25.07 -36.92 -16.57
N LEU A 994 23.86 -37.37 -16.22
CA LEU A 994 23.62 -38.14 -14.99
C LEU A 994 24.35 -39.49 -15.02
N ARG A 995 24.32 -40.18 -16.17
CA ARG A 995 25.04 -41.45 -16.36
C ARG A 995 26.55 -41.28 -16.18
N ALA A 996 27.15 -40.28 -16.82
CA ALA A 996 28.55 -39.96 -16.63
C ALA A 996 28.91 -39.76 -15.15
N ASN A 997 28.10 -38.99 -14.42
CA ASN A 997 28.30 -38.75 -12.99
C ASN A 997 28.17 -40.04 -12.15
N ALA A 998 27.21 -40.91 -12.48
CA ALA A 998 26.99 -42.17 -11.78
C ALA A 998 28.18 -43.13 -11.96
N GLU A 999 28.60 -43.32 -13.20
CA GLU A 999 29.73 -44.20 -13.56
C GLU A 999 31.04 -43.69 -12.95
N THR A 1000 31.30 -42.37 -12.97
CA THR A 1000 32.48 -41.79 -12.30
C THR A 1000 32.50 -42.09 -10.81
N ARG A 1001 31.37 -41.96 -10.10
CA ARG A 1001 31.29 -42.25 -8.65
C ARG A 1001 31.47 -43.73 -8.32
N LEU A 1002 31.17 -44.62 -9.26
CA LEU A 1002 31.40 -46.06 -9.14
C LEU A 1002 32.83 -46.47 -9.56
N GLY A 1003 33.63 -45.55 -10.09
CA GLY A 1003 34.97 -45.84 -10.63
C GLY A 1003 34.96 -46.48 -12.02
N ASN A 1004 33.81 -46.55 -12.70
CA ASN A 1004 33.67 -47.09 -14.05
C ASN A 1004 34.06 -46.04 -15.10
N LEU A 1005 35.33 -45.64 -15.10
CA LEU A 1005 35.78 -44.46 -15.84
C LEU A 1005 35.62 -44.59 -17.36
N ASP A 1006 35.74 -45.79 -17.93
CA ASP A 1006 35.48 -46.02 -19.37
C ASP A 1006 34.01 -45.80 -19.73
N ALA A 1007 33.08 -46.27 -18.90
CA ALA A 1007 31.65 -46.06 -19.11
C ALA A 1007 31.27 -44.57 -18.95
N ALA A 1008 31.90 -43.88 -17.99
CA ALA A 1008 31.76 -42.44 -17.82
C ALA A 1008 32.24 -41.66 -19.06
N ALA A 1009 33.38 -42.06 -19.64
CA ALA A 1009 33.90 -41.48 -20.89
C ALA A 1009 32.88 -41.60 -22.04
N HIS A 1010 32.33 -42.81 -22.24
CA HIS A 1010 31.34 -43.04 -23.30
C HIS A 1010 30.09 -42.16 -23.12
N ALA A 1011 29.58 -42.02 -21.89
CA ALA A 1011 28.43 -41.15 -21.60
C ALA A 1011 28.73 -39.66 -21.85
N LEU A 1012 29.94 -39.20 -21.50
CA LEU A 1012 30.38 -37.84 -21.79
C LEU A 1012 30.55 -37.57 -23.29
N GLU A 1013 31.08 -38.52 -24.05
CA GLU A 1013 31.21 -38.42 -25.52
C GLU A 1013 29.84 -38.36 -26.21
N GLN A 1014 28.87 -39.15 -25.73
CA GLN A 1014 27.48 -39.05 -26.20
C GLN A 1014 26.89 -37.67 -25.92
N ARG A 1015 27.09 -37.15 -24.70
CA ARG A 1015 26.62 -35.81 -24.33
C ARG A 1015 27.26 -34.71 -25.19
N ARG A 1016 28.56 -34.81 -25.44
CA ARG A 1016 29.30 -33.91 -26.36
C ARG A 1016 28.71 -33.94 -27.76
N THR A 1017 28.45 -35.14 -28.30
CA THR A 1017 27.86 -35.31 -29.64
C THR A 1017 26.51 -34.60 -29.74
N LEU A 1018 25.66 -34.75 -28.73
CA LEU A 1018 24.35 -34.08 -28.70
C LEU A 1018 24.47 -32.55 -28.63
N PHE A 1019 25.43 -32.00 -27.88
CA PHE A 1019 25.68 -30.56 -27.86
C PHE A 1019 26.20 -30.03 -29.19
N LEU A 1020 27.09 -30.76 -29.86
CA LEU A 1020 27.57 -30.39 -31.20
C LEU A 1020 26.43 -30.39 -32.23
N GLU A 1021 25.55 -31.39 -32.21
CA GLU A 1021 24.36 -31.39 -33.07
C GLU A 1021 23.36 -30.28 -32.73
N GLN A 1022 23.36 -29.78 -31.49
CA GLN A 1022 22.56 -28.64 -31.06
C GLN A 1022 23.15 -27.36 -31.62
N PHE A 1023 24.44 -27.12 -31.38
CA PHE A 1023 25.19 -25.99 -31.91
C PHE A 1023 25.09 -25.89 -33.43
N ALA A 1024 25.28 -27.00 -34.16
CA ALA A 1024 25.17 -27.02 -35.62
C ALA A 1024 23.79 -26.59 -36.16
N ARG A 1025 22.73 -26.62 -35.33
CA ARG A 1025 21.38 -26.18 -35.71
C ARG A 1025 21.03 -24.80 -35.20
N SER A 1026 21.47 -24.43 -34.01
CA SER A 1026 21.09 -23.19 -33.33
C SER A 1026 22.07 -22.04 -33.61
N ASP A 1027 23.33 -22.36 -33.88
CA ASP A 1027 24.48 -21.44 -33.94
C ASP A 1027 24.53 -20.46 -32.75
N ARG A 1028 24.17 -20.93 -31.56
CA ARG A 1028 24.19 -20.12 -30.32
C ARG A 1028 25.50 -20.30 -29.56
N ASP A 1029 26.04 -19.20 -29.08
CA ASP A 1029 27.26 -19.16 -28.26
C ASP A 1029 27.14 -19.98 -26.96
N GLU A 1030 25.94 -20.04 -26.36
CA GLU A 1030 25.63 -20.86 -25.19
C GLU A 1030 25.85 -22.37 -25.43
N ASP A 1031 25.55 -22.85 -26.64
CA ASP A 1031 25.74 -24.25 -26.98
C ASP A 1031 27.23 -24.58 -27.10
N LEU A 1032 28.04 -23.63 -27.57
CA LEU A 1032 29.50 -23.78 -27.65
C LEU A 1032 30.12 -23.88 -26.24
N ARG A 1033 29.66 -23.06 -25.28
CA ARG A 1033 30.06 -23.18 -23.86
C ARG A 1033 29.75 -24.57 -23.30
N ALA A 1034 28.59 -25.13 -23.64
CA ALA A 1034 28.20 -26.47 -23.20
C ALA A 1034 29.05 -27.59 -23.82
N VAL A 1035 29.48 -27.44 -25.08
CA VAL A 1035 30.44 -28.35 -25.73
C VAL A 1035 31.78 -28.31 -25.00
N THR A 1036 32.33 -27.12 -24.76
CA THR A 1036 33.60 -26.94 -24.04
C THR A 1036 33.56 -27.62 -22.67
N LEU A 1037 32.48 -27.45 -21.91
CA LEU A 1037 32.35 -28.09 -20.60
C LEU A 1037 32.35 -29.62 -20.71
N ALA A 1038 31.69 -30.20 -21.72
CA ALA A 1038 31.71 -31.64 -21.94
C ALA A 1038 33.11 -32.16 -22.30
N GLU A 1039 33.87 -31.39 -23.11
CA GLU A 1039 35.26 -31.71 -23.48
C GLU A 1039 36.22 -31.59 -22.30
N MET A 1040 36.05 -30.58 -21.45
CA MET A 1040 36.81 -30.46 -20.20
C MET A 1040 36.61 -31.66 -19.28
N ARG A 1041 35.35 -32.08 -19.08
CA ARG A 1041 35.05 -33.27 -18.28
C ARG A 1041 35.60 -34.57 -18.88
N LEU A 1042 35.69 -34.65 -20.21
CA LEU A 1042 36.36 -35.75 -20.90
C LEU A 1042 37.88 -35.74 -20.66
N ALA A 1043 38.49 -34.56 -20.61
CA ALA A 1043 39.90 -34.42 -20.25
C ALA A 1043 40.16 -34.86 -18.80
N GLU A 1044 39.34 -34.41 -17.85
CA GLU A 1044 39.42 -34.84 -16.43
C GLU A 1044 39.29 -36.36 -16.31
N ASN A 1045 38.28 -36.95 -16.93
CA ASN A 1045 38.09 -38.39 -16.93
C ASN A 1045 39.28 -39.15 -17.57
N ALA A 1046 39.88 -38.61 -18.64
CA ALA A 1046 41.06 -39.20 -19.26
C ALA A 1046 42.29 -39.16 -18.33
N VAL A 1047 42.46 -38.08 -17.57
CA VAL A 1047 43.49 -37.97 -16.53
C VAL A 1047 43.28 -39.02 -15.44
N ASP A 1048 42.05 -39.19 -14.95
CA ASP A 1048 41.71 -40.22 -13.96
C ASP A 1048 41.98 -41.64 -14.48
N ARG A 1049 41.83 -41.86 -15.80
CA ARG A 1049 42.15 -43.12 -16.51
C ARG A 1049 43.64 -43.29 -16.81
N GLN A 1050 44.46 -42.29 -16.50
CA GLN A 1050 45.89 -42.22 -16.88
C GLN A 1050 46.13 -42.23 -18.40
N ASP A 1051 45.15 -41.79 -19.21
CA ASP A 1051 45.25 -41.65 -20.66
C ASP A 1051 45.64 -40.21 -21.02
N THR A 1052 46.94 -39.93 -20.93
CA THR A 1052 47.50 -38.59 -21.16
C THR A 1052 47.31 -38.11 -22.60
N ALA A 1053 47.27 -39.02 -23.57
CA ALA A 1053 47.05 -38.70 -24.98
C ALA A 1053 45.62 -38.18 -25.22
N GLN A 1054 44.62 -38.83 -24.63
CA GLN A 1054 43.23 -38.37 -24.73
C GLN A 1054 42.98 -37.11 -23.90
N ALA A 1055 43.59 -36.98 -22.72
CA ALA A 1055 43.51 -35.75 -21.93
C ALA A 1055 44.00 -34.54 -22.73
N ALA A 1056 45.18 -34.66 -23.36
CA ALA A 1056 45.75 -33.64 -24.23
C ALA A 1056 44.84 -33.30 -25.42
N ARG A 1057 44.28 -34.33 -26.08
CA ARG A 1057 43.37 -34.14 -27.21
C ARG A 1057 42.12 -33.36 -26.83
N TRP A 1058 41.49 -33.70 -25.71
CA TRP A 1058 40.26 -33.03 -25.26
C TRP A 1058 40.51 -31.60 -24.81
N LEU A 1059 41.62 -31.32 -24.14
CA LEU A 1059 42.04 -29.94 -23.83
C LEU A 1059 42.26 -29.09 -25.08
N GLY A 1060 42.87 -29.67 -26.12
CA GLY A 1060 43.02 -28.99 -27.41
C GLY A 1060 41.68 -28.61 -28.03
N LYS A 1061 40.71 -29.54 -28.01
CA LYS A 1061 39.35 -29.30 -28.54
C LYS A 1061 38.59 -28.25 -27.74
N ALA A 1062 38.67 -28.33 -26.40
CA ALA A 1062 38.05 -27.35 -25.52
C ALA A 1062 38.60 -25.94 -25.79
N LEU A 1063 39.92 -25.81 -25.97
CA LEU A 1063 40.57 -24.54 -26.28
C LEU A 1063 40.13 -23.97 -27.64
N GLU A 1064 40.09 -24.80 -28.70
CA GLU A 1064 39.59 -24.40 -30.02
C GLU A 1064 38.18 -23.79 -29.95
N HIS A 1065 37.27 -24.41 -29.19
CA HIS A 1065 35.91 -23.90 -29.03
C HIS A 1065 35.85 -22.63 -28.19
N THR A 1066 36.66 -22.50 -27.13
CA THR A 1066 36.72 -21.25 -26.35
C THR A 1066 37.33 -20.08 -27.14
N ASP A 1067 38.28 -20.35 -28.03
CA ASP A 1067 38.86 -19.34 -28.92
C ASP A 1067 37.82 -18.86 -29.92
N THR A 1068 37.09 -19.80 -30.52
CA THR A 1068 35.95 -19.49 -31.39
C THR A 1068 34.91 -18.63 -30.67
N LEU A 1069 34.64 -18.91 -29.39
CA LEU A 1069 33.70 -18.13 -28.58
C LEU A 1069 34.18 -16.70 -28.34
N LEU A 1070 35.46 -16.51 -28.03
CA LEU A 1070 36.07 -15.19 -27.86
C LEU A 1070 36.03 -14.38 -29.15
N GLU A 1071 36.34 -15.00 -30.29
CA GLU A 1071 36.26 -14.37 -31.61
C GLU A 1071 34.83 -13.92 -31.93
N ARG A 1072 33.82 -14.74 -31.63
CA ARG A 1072 32.40 -14.42 -31.87
C ARG A 1072 31.91 -13.30 -30.97
N THR A 1073 32.21 -13.39 -29.68
CA THR A 1073 31.69 -12.45 -28.66
C THR A 1073 32.48 -11.15 -28.56
N HIS A 1074 33.69 -11.10 -29.12
CA HIS A 1074 34.65 -10.01 -28.95
C HIS A 1074 34.93 -9.71 -27.46
N ALA A 1075 34.69 -10.69 -26.59
CA ALA A 1075 35.00 -10.57 -25.18
C ALA A 1075 36.53 -10.59 -25.01
N PRO A 1076 37.10 -9.80 -24.09
CA PRO A 1076 38.56 -9.80 -23.91
C PRO A 1076 39.05 -11.05 -23.17
N VAL A 1077 38.18 -11.69 -22.37
CA VAL A 1077 38.43 -12.92 -21.60
C VAL A 1077 37.14 -13.73 -21.50
N ASP A 1078 37.26 -15.06 -21.37
CA ASP A 1078 36.15 -16.00 -21.17
C ASP A 1078 36.46 -16.99 -20.03
N ALA A 1079 35.50 -17.23 -19.15
CA ALA A 1079 35.66 -18.13 -18.00
C ALA A 1079 36.04 -19.55 -18.41
N GLY A 1080 35.40 -20.10 -19.46
CA GLY A 1080 35.68 -21.44 -19.94
C GLY A 1080 37.10 -21.56 -20.49
N GLN A 1081 37.59 -20.52 -21.17
CA GLN A 1081 38.99 -20.49 -21.60
C GLN A 1081 39.95 -20.47 -20.41
N MET A 1082 39.63 -19.70 -19.35
CA MET A 1082 40.46 -19.65 -18.15
C MET A 1082 40.53 -21.02 -17.46
N ASP A 1083 39.41 -21.74 -17.38
CA ASP A 1083 39.36 -23.09 -16.83
C ASP A 1083 40.21 -24.09 -17.65
N VAL A 1084 40.09 -24.05 -18.98
CA VAL A 1084 40.90 -24.91 -19.88
C VAL A 1084 42.38 -24.63 -19.72
N LEU A 1085 42.79 -23.36 -19.68
CA LEU A 1085 44.19 -22.96 -19.54
C LEU A 1085 44.75 -23.29 -18.16
N TRP A 1086 43.95 -23.10 -17.11
CA TRP A 1086 44.31 -23.49 -15.75
C TRP A 1086 44.58 -24.99 -15.66
N PHE A 1087 43.67 -25.80 -16.19
CA PHE A 1087 43.80 -27.25 -16.15
C PHE A 1087 44.97 -27.75 -17.02
N ALA A 1088 45.16 -27.17 -18.20
CA ALA A 1088 46.32 -27.47 -19.05
C ALA A 1088 47.65 -27.09 -18.39
N ALA A 1089 47.70 -25.98 -17.66
CA ALA A 1089 48.89 -25.54 -16.91
C ALA A 1089 49.23 -26.51 -15.77
N GLN A 1090 48.23 -27.01 -15.06
CA GLN A 1090 48.41 -28.04 -14.04
C GLN A 1090 49.03 -29.31 -14.62
N LEU A 1091 48.45 -29.85 -15.70
CA LEU A 1091 48.97 -31.07 -16.33
C LEU A 1091 50.37 -30.87 -16.95
N HIS A 1092 50.68 -29.67 -17.43
CA HIS A 1092 51.99 -29.32 -17.94
C HIS A 1092 53.05 -29.27 -16.84
N ALA A 1093 52.70 -28.71 -15.67
CA ALA A 1093 53.58 -28.65 -14.50
C ALA A 1093 53.89 -30.03 -13.93
N ASP A 1094 52.93 -30.95 -13.97
CA ASP A 1094 53.11 -32.35 -13.55
C ASP A 1094 54.03 -33.16 -14.49
N GLY A 1095 54.35 -32.63 -15.69
CA GLY A 1095 55.33 -33.19 -16.63
C GLY A 1095 54.90 -34.46 -17.39
N ASN A 1096 53.72 -35.00 -17.08
CA ASN A 1096 53.25 -36.30 -17.61
C ASN A 1096 52.38 -36.21 -18.87
N THR A 1097 51.89 -35.00 -19.23
CA THR A 1097 50.97 -34.81 -20.35
C THR A 1097 51.46 -33.72 -21.29
N GLN A 1098 51.67 -34.05 -22.57
CA GLN A 1098 51.97 -33.08 -23.62
C GLN A 1098 50.69 -32.64 -24.32
N VAL A 1099 50.23 -31.42 -24.02
CA VAL A 1099 49.06 -30.81 -24.67
C VAL A 1099 49.42 -30.25 -26.07
N PRO A 1100 48.47 -30.17 -27.01
CA PRO A 1100 48.76 -29.86 -28.42
C PRO A 1100 49.00 -28.36 -28.72
N PHE A 1101 49.18 -27.55 -27.68
CA PHE A 1101 49.42 -26.11 -27.80
C PHE A 1101 50.49 -25.66 -26.79
N ASP A 1102 51.08 -24.49 -27.06
CA ASP A 1102 52.08 -23.88 -26.17
C ASP A 1102 51.38 -23.28 -24.93
N VAL A 1103 51.33 -24.07 -23.85
CA VAL A 1103 50.71 -23.68 -22.57
C VAL A 1103 51.29 -22.38 -22.06
N HIS A 1104 52.62 -22.24 -22.05
CA HIS A 1104 53.28 -21.05 -21.51
C HIS A 1104 52.89 -19.80 -22.30
N LYS A 1105 52.91 -19.87 -23.64
CA LYS A 1105 52.49 -18.75 -24.49
C LYS A 1105 51.02 -18.38 -24.29
N ARG A 1106 50.13 -19.37 -24.26
CA ARG A 1106 48.68 -19.15 -24.11
C ARG A 1106 48.33 -18.59 -22.72
N LEU A 1107 48.95 -19.14 -21.67
CA LEU A 1107 48.79 -18.68 -20.29
C LEU A 1107 49.30 -17.25 -20.12
N GLY A 1108 50.44 -16.89 -20.74
CA GLY A 1108 50.97 -15.52 -20.73
C GLY A 1108 50.14 -14.51 -21.54
N GLN A 1109 49.40 -14.96 -22.55
CA GLN A 1109 48.42 -14.11 -23.25
C GLN A 1109 47.19 -13.85 -22.36
N ALA A 1110 46.64 -14.90 -21.74
CA ALA A 1110 45.50 -14.79 -20.83
C ALA A 1110 45.84 -13.92 -19.60
N HIS A 1111 47.00 -14.15 -18.98
CA HIS A 1111 47.48 -13.35 -17.85
C HIS A 1111 47.53 -11.85 -18.16
N ARG A 1112 48.06 -11.46 -19.33
CA ARG A 1112 48.07 -10.05 -19.77
C ARG A 1112 46.65 -9.50 -19.96
N ALA A 1113 45.76 -10.27 -20.59
CA ALA A 1113 44.38 -9.86 -20.77
C ALA A 1113 43.64 -9.64 -19.43
N LEU A 1114 43.91 -10.47 -18.41
CA LEU A 1114 43.34 -10.31 -17.07
C LEU A 1114 43.90 -9.06 -16.35
N ILE A 1115 45.20 -8.75 -16.50
CA ILE A 1115 45.80 -7.51 -15.97
C ILE A 1115 45.16 -6.27 -16.61
N ASP A 1116 44.98 -6.28 -17.92
CA ASP A 1116 44.43 -5.15 -18.67
C ASP A 1116 42.95 -4.89 -18.29
N GLN A 1117 42.19 -5.94 -17.99
CA GLN A 1117 40.80 -5.87 -17.53
C GLN A 1117 40.64 -5.20 -16.16
N ARG A 1118 41.59 -5.41 -15.23
CA ARG A 1118 41.54 -4.93 -13.83
C ARG A 1118 40.26 -5.30 -13.05
N ASP A 1119 39.58 -6.37 -13.44
CA ASP A 1119 38.35 -6.82 -12.78
C ASP A 1119 38.66 -7.75 -11.58
N PRO A 1120 38.16 -7.46 -10.36
CA PRO A 1120 38.39 -8.27 -9.17
C PRO A 1120 37.93 -9.73 -9.27
N SER A 1121 36.97 -10.06 -10.13
CA SER A 1121 36.42 -11.41 -10.29
C SER A 1121 37.45 -12.43 -10.79
N TRP A 1122 38.52 -11.97 -11.46
CA TRP A 1122 39.55 -12.84 -12.05
C TRP A 1122 40.81 -13.02 -11.19
N ARG A 1123 40.85 -12.44 -9.98
CA ARG A 1123 42.06 -12.46 -9.12
C ARG A 1123 42.60 -13.86 -8.87
N SER A 1124 41.72 -14.85 -8.71
CA SER A 1124 42.12 -16.24 -8.47
C SER A 1124 42.86 -16.82 -9.68
N TYR A 1125 42.36 -16.63 -10.90
CA TYR A 1125 43.04 -17.10 -12.11
C TYR A 1125 44.36 -16.36 -12.33
N LEU A 1126 44.41 -15.05 -12.09
CA LEU A 1126 45.63 -14.26 -12.19
C LEU A 1126 46.74 -14.84 -11.29
N ALA A 1127 46.44 -15.08 -10.01
CA ALA A 1127 47.38 -15.67 -9.07
C ALA A 1127 47.83 -17.09 -9.48
N TRP A 1128 46.89 -17.94 -9.91
CA TRP A 1128 47.25 -19.28 -10.40
C TRP A 1128 48.14 -19.23 -11.64
N PHE A 1129 47.86 -18.31 -12.57
CA PHE A 1129 48.64 -18.18 -13.80
C PHE A 1129 50.04 -17.65 -13.53
N GLU A 1130 50.22 -16.71 -12.58
CA GLU A 1130 51.53 -16.28 -12.11
C GLU A 1130 52.36 -17.45 -11.56
N ILE A 1131 51.75 -18.30 -10.73
CA ILE A 1131 52.39 -19.50 -10.17
C ILE A 1131 52.85 -20.44 -11.29
N TYR A 1132 51.95 -20.82 -12.21
CA TYR A 1132 52.29 -21.77 -13.27
C TYR A 1132 53.28 -21.22 -14.30
N LEU A 1133 53.24 -19.90 -14.58
CA LEU A 1133 54.27 -19.26 -15.42
C LEU A 1133 55.64 -19.32 -14.74
N ALA A 1134 55.71 -19.10 -13.42
CA ALA A 1134 56.95 -19.17 -12.64
C ALA A 1134 57.53 -20.59 -12.51
N LEU A 1135 56.69 -21.63 -12.55
CA LEU A 1135 57.11 -23.03 -12.46
C LEU A 1135 57.72 -23.59 -13.76
N SER A 1136 57.70 -22.83 -14.88
CA SER A 1136 58.23 -23.30 -16.16
C SER A 1136 59.77 -23.21 -16.24
N THR A 1137 60.42 -24.20 -16.87
CA THR A 1137 61.88 -24.44 -16.81
C THR A 1137 62.78 -23.40 -17.50
N ASN A 1138 62.24 -22.29 -18.03
CA ASN A 1138 63.02 -21.14 -18.52
C ASN A 1138 62.12 -19.89 -18.68
N PRO A 1139 62.04 -18.99 -17.68
CA PRO A 1139 61.27 -17.76 -17.82
C PRO A 1139 61.96 -16.79 -18.80
N PRO A 1140 61.20 -16.12 -19.71
CA PRO A 1140 61.72 -15.02 -20.52
C PRO A 1140 62.25 -13.88 -19.65
N THR A 1141 63.27 -13.15 -20.12
CA THR A 1141 63.95 -12.07 -19.37
C THR A 1141 62.98 -11.01 -18.81
N GLU A 1142 61.90 -10.73 -19.54
CA GLU A 1142 60.85 -9.77 -19.17
C GLU A 1142 60.06 -10.19 -17.92
N VAL A 1143 59.85 -11.50 -17.69
CA VAL A 1143 59.17 -12.03 -16.50
C VAL A 1143 60.10 -11.96 -15.27
N ARG A 1144 61.40 -12.09 -15.49
CA ARG A 1144 62.43 -11.98 -14.45
C ARG A 1144 62.57 -10.55 -13.92
N GLU A 1145 62.27 -9.55 -14.76
CA GLU A 1145 62.26 -8.13 -14.38
C GLU A 1145 60.96 -7.70 -13.68
N ALA A 1146 59.82 -8.32 -14.00
CA ALA A 1146 58.53 -8.03 -13.37
C ALA A 1146 58.37 -8.66 -11.96
N LEU A 1147 59.14 -9.71 -11.65
CA LEU A 1147 59.13 -10.40 -10.34
C LEU A 1147 60.08 -9.78 -9.30
N LEU A 1148 60.84 -8.74 -9.66
CA LEU A 1148 61.64 -7.98 -8.70
C LEU A 1148 60.76 -6.94 -8.00
N PRO A 1149 60.74 -6.88 -6.66
CA PRO A 1149 59.98 -5.87 -5.96
C PRO A 1149 60.50 -4.47 -6.33
N PRO A 1150 59.63 -3.47 -6.52
CA PRO A 1150 60.08 -2.11 -6.76
C PRO A 1150 60.93 -1.64 -5.58
N ALA A 1151 62.13 -1.16 -5.86
CA ALA A 1151 62.90 -0.39 -4.87
C ALA A 1151 62.07 0.84 -4.49
N GLN A 1152 61.80 1.01 -3.20
CA GLN A 1152 61.05 2.13 -2.62
C GLN A 1152 61.55 3.49 -3.14
N PRO A 1153 60.64 4.44 -3.37
CA PRO A 1153 60.22 5.36 -2.31
C PRO A 1153 58.72 5.29 -1.98
#